data_AF-A0A0F9LK62-F1
#
_entry.id   AF-A0A0F9LK62-F1
#
_cell.length_a   1.000
_cell.length_b   1.000
_cell.length_c   1.000
_cell.angle_alpha   90.00
_cell.angle_beta   90.00
_cell.angle_gamma   90.00
#
_symmetry.space_group_name_H-M   'P 1'
#
loop_
_entity.id
_entity.type
_entity.pdbx_description
1 polymer ?
#
loop_
_entity_poly.entity_id
_entity_poly.type
_entity_poly.pdbx_seq_one_letter_code
_entity_poly.pdbx_strand_id
1 'polypeptide(L)'
;MHLKKSMSISLFIILFFGIAPLFMKVNIIRVSEIANQEIPDENVKGPEISSISNSELLNSLFGSKIGDYDNLGYFPNVYEPSLQATYYALYILDAIGKINTINQTQILEYIMSYYDAGSNSFVDKLAKRYKDTDFDLGYFYPLTSVLQTTSYAILSLNILGRLDLINIQGTINFIWSCYVTTGNGGGFMGQPYNAGLDTNFKIPTLDNTYFAILTLDILMTDWFGHTNDRTAIIQLINDLQLTGGSSWDTGSFLNDNDNAFDSISPLFEPNLLSSYYAIMTLEIFSAEATINEVDFHKFLAYLYDSKENGFRMSEWDYGMNYTNNVATAIGLELSNIMNFSNIDKNSTLAFILNNRNSIGNWDGSLLIPQHELIDSFQIIRSLKNMGNLSQLSFNDTNEIGNATQLYYHYDGYSHLSRDFTSMNQIFTLTSSYELFDRIFELNIQPLYSKIKNSYDNSSLGINSFSGYLLKTPGFNLLRSHPIEFFTSGKKNYIQDVSQLKSHKSTYYALVSLENMFKLDDFASAYNLMELFNEIIETQFLNYSYTEAFGGFTPVYRYDVSQSQFLSKKVFFEYSYYAIQCLELISNFLGLGDVNYSSYGLDEIALFNFIEGQVVENSQYIFLNPQYSSSIETQLEYTYYMIWMLKALNLFNKDLQKIKNFIESNVDYTNIKNIYYSFKISEILDLRLSFDAEGVQELVQAIYSEQTREFYVTSDHQEISHEVFLWICEMAKNSKIGIEANYLDV
;
A
#
# COMPACT_ATOMS: atom_id res chain seq x y z
N MET A 1 13.88 63.23 16.73
CA MET A 1 15.09 62.90 15.92
C MET A 1 14.73 61.64 15.12
N HIS A 2 13.89 61.69 14.07
CA HIS A 2 14.09 62.23 12.70
C HIS A 2 15.42 61.75 12.10
N LEU A 3 15.52 61.05 10.95
CA LEU A 3 14.74 60.98 9.69
C LEU A 3 14.88 59.56 9.06
N LYS A 4 13.82 58.92 8.54
CA LYS A 4 13.33 58.86 7.12
C LYS A 4 14.30 58.23 6.10
N LYS A 5 13.98 57.07 5.48
CA LYS A 5 13.09 56.81 4.31
C LYS A 5 13.73 57.18 2.96
N SER A 6 13.88 56.20 2.05
CA SER A 6 13.79 56.41 0.59
C SER A 6 13.69 55.09 -0.20
N MET A 7 12.51 54.81 -0.75
CA MET A 7 12.24 53.98 -1.94
C MET A 7 12.63 54.76 -3.21
N SER A 8 12.98 54.06 -4.29
CA SER A 8 12.76 54.44 -5.71
C SER A 8 13.05 53.19 -6.56
N ILE A 9 12.06 52.40 -7.01
CA ILE A 9 11.35 52.48 -8.31
C ILE A 9 12.24 52.97 -9.47
N SER A 10 12.47 52.09 -10.45
CA SER A 10 12.56 52.47 -11.87
C SER A 10 12.12 51.32 -12.76
N LEU A 11 10.89 51.47 -13.22
CA LEU A 11 10.27 50.84 -14.37
C LEU A 11 10.95 51.39 -15.64
N PHE A 12 11.30 50.55 -16.61
CA PHE A 12 11.51 51.02 -17.99
C PHE A 12 10.81 50.11 -18.98
N ILE A 13 9.70 50.64 -19.48
CA ILE A 13 8.94 50.21 -20.65
C ILE A 13 9.67 50.74 -21.88
N ILE A 14 9.97 49.88 -22.85
CA ILE A 14 10.10 50.29 -24.26
C ILE A 14 9.20 49.39 -25.10
N LEU A 15 8.09 49.99 -25.53
CA LEU A 15 7.22 49.58 -26.62
C LEU A 15 7.71 50.32 -27.87
N PHE A 16 7.90 49.63 -29.01
CA PHE A 16 7.41 50.11 -30.32
C PHE A 16 7.49 49.02 -31.42
N PHE A 17 6.33 48.83 -32.05
CA PHE A 17 5.96 48.22 -33.35
C PHE A 17 7.10 48.02 -34.37
N GLY A 18 7.17 46.95 -35.17
CA GLY A 18 6.12 46.20 -35.86
C GLY A 18 6.29 46.43 -37.37
N ILE A 19 6.44 45.35 -38.16
CA ILE A 19 6.06 45.20 -39.58
C ILE A 19 6.20 43.70 -39.91
N ALA A 20 5.05 43.05 -40.15
CA ALA A 20 4.92 41.86 -40.98
C ALA A 20 4.84 42.28 -42.46
N PRO A 21 5.16 41.41 -43.44
CA PRO A 21 4.09 40.64 -44.09
C PRO A 21 4.45 39.16 -44.30
N LEU A 22 3.48 38.23 -44.10
CA LEU A 22 2.74 37.48 -45.16
C LEU A 22 3.63 36.68 -46.12
N PHE A 23 3.42 35.38 -46.37
CA PHE A 23 2.26 34.75 -47.01
C PHE A 23 2.09 33.28 -46.53
N MET A 24 0.92 32.87 -46.03
CA MET A 24 -0.23 32.27 -46.76
C MET A 24 0.06 30.93 -47.47
N LYS A 25 -0.45 29.81 -46.91
CA LYS A 25 -1.67 29.10 -47.40
C LYS A 25 -1.97 27.85 -46.57
N VAL A 26 -2.93 27.98 -45.66
CA VAL A 26 -3.98 26.97 -45.43
C VAL A 26 -5.17 27.41 -46.26
N ASN A 27 -5.91 26.46 -46.85
CA ASN A 27 -7.38 26.48 -47.12
C ASN A 27 -7.74 25.58 -48.32
N ILE A 28 -8.82 24.79 -48.40
CA ILE A 28 -10.17 24.65 -47.76
C ILE A 28 -10.53 23.15 -48.01
N ILE A 29 -11.36 22.45 -47.23
CA ILE A 29 -12.84 22.48 -47.28
C ILE A 29 -13.44 21.94 -45.98
N ARG A 30 -14.28 22.78 -45.35
CA ARG A 30 -15.37 22.37 -44.46
C ARG A 30 -16.57 21.94 -45.31
N VAL A 31 -17.28 20.91 -44.87
CA VAL A 31 -18.75 20.86 -45.01
C VAL A 31 -19.33 20.39 -43.68
N SER A 32 -20.39 21.06 -43.28
CA SER A 32 -21.09 20.99 -41.99
C SER A 32 -22.39 20.19 -42.08
N GLU A 33 -22.94 19.92 -40.88
CA GLU A 33 -24.35 19.62 -40.53
C GLU A 33 -24.83 18.16 -40.50
N ILE A 34 -24.83 17.63 -39.26
CA ILE A 34 -25.93 16.99 -38.50
C ILE A 34 -27.11 16.41 -39.33
N ALA A 35 -27.30 15.08 -39.28
CA ALA A 35 -28.47 14.42 -38.65
C ALA A 35 -28.55 12.90 -38.95
N ASN A 36 -28.97 12.17 -37.89
CA ASN A 36 -29.65 10.87 -37.85
C ASN A 36 -28.87 9.55 -37.98
N GLN A 37 -28.85 8.85 -36.84
CA GLN A 37 -29.14 7.41 -36.62
C GLN A 37 -28.51 6.38 -37.55
N GLU A 38 -27.58 5.59 -36.99
CA GLU A 38 -27.74 4.15 -36.75
C GLU A 38 -26.56 3.65 -35.90
N ILE A 39 -26.83 2.76 -34.96
CA ILE A 39 -25.87 2.11 -34.05
C ILE A 39 -25.05 1.09 -34.85
N PRO A 40 -23.71 1.05 -34.70
CA PRO A 40 -22.99 -0.21 -34.81
C PRO A 40 -22.09 -0.47 -33.60
N ASP A 41 -22.23 -1.69 -33.06
CA ASP A 41 -21.40 -2.36 -32.05
C ASP A 41 -20.10 -1.64 -31.65
N GLU A 42 -20.05 -1.16 -30.41
CA GLU A 42 -18.77 -0.98 -29.72
C GLU A 42 -18.16 -2.36 -29.48
N ASN A 43 -17.33 -2.77 -30.45
CA ASN A 43 -16.27 -3.73 -30.22
C ASN A 43 -15.47 -3.25 -29.00
N VAL A 44 -15.40 -4.12 -27.99
CA VAL A 44 -14.31 -4.15 -27.01
C VAL A 44 -13.01 -3.88 -27.76
N LYS A 45 -12.42 -2.70 -27.58
CA LYS A 45 -11.12 -2.39 -28.20
C LYS A 45 -10.09 -3.33 -27.56
N GLY A 46 -9.67 -4.32 -28.33
CA GLY A 46 -8.44 -5.06 -28.05
C GLY A 46 -7.21 -4.12 -28.09
N PRO A 47 -6.04 -4.61 -27.66
CA PRO A 47 -4.85 -3.79 -27.45
C PRO A 47 -4.45 -3.03 -28.72
N GLU A 48 -4.31 -1.71 -28.62
CA GLU A 48 -3.72 -0.87 -29.67
C GLU A 48 -2.20 -0.87 -29.49
N ILE A 49 -1.48 -1.39 -30.49
CA ILE A 49 -0.01 -1.33 -30.56
C ILE A 49 0.41 0.15 -30.65
N SER A 50 1.33 0.58 -29.78
CA SER A 50 1.93 1.92 -29.82
C SER A 50 2.50 2.24 -31.21
N SER A 51 2.21 3.43 -31.73
CA SER A 51 2.72 3.88 -33.04
C SER A 51 4.15 4.45 -33.00
N ILE A 52 4.81 4.48 -31.83
CA ILE A 52 6.15 5.03 -31.60
C ILE A 52 7.16 3.94 -31.26
N SER A 53 8.43 4.15 -31.62
CA SER A 53 9.50 3.20 -31.27
C SER A 53 9.72 3.17 -29.75
N ASN A 54 10.25 2.07 -29.22
CA ASN A 54 10.50 1.96 -27.78
C ASN A 54 11.49 3.02 -27.26
N SER A 55 12.36 3.58 -28.10
CA SER A 55 13.24 4.68 -27.71
C SER A 55 12.53 6.03 -27.66
N GLU A 56 11.59 6.29 -28.59
CA GLU A 56 10.69 7.43 -28.51
C GLU A 56 9.80 7.34 -27.26
N LEU A 57 9.31 6.15 -26.94
CA LEU A 57 8.54 5.88 -25.74
C LEU A 57 9.35 6.17 -24.47
N LEU A 58 10.58 5.63 -24.36
CA LEU A 58 11.44 5.88 -23.20
C LEU A 58 11.77 7.37 -23.05
N ASN A 59 12.13 8.06 -24.15
CA ASN A 59 12.40 9.50 -24.11
C ASN A 59 11.18 10.32 -23.68
N SER A 60 9.99 9.96 -24.19
CA SER A 60 8.72 10.55 -23.76
C SER A 60 8.49 10.33 -22.26
N LEU A 61 8.74 9.12 -21.77
CA LEU A 61 8.56 8.79 -20.36
C LEU A 61 9.48 9.59 -19.44
N PHE A 62 10.78 9.67 -19.75
CA PHE A 62 11.68 10.56 -19.02
C PHE A 62 11.14 12.00 -18.96
N GLY A 63 10.79 12.59 -20.11
CA GLY A 63 10.22 13.93 -20.17
C GLY A 63 8.92 14.07 -19.36
N SER A 64 8.06 13.05 -19.38
CA SER A 64 6.80 13.03 -18.64
C SER A 64 7.02 13.01 -17.13
N LYS A 65 8.00 12.24 -16.61
CA LYS A 65 8.29 12.19 -15.17
C LYS A 65 8.80 13.54 -14.66
N ILE A 66 9.66 14.23 -15.43
CA ILE A 66 10.07 15.61 -15.11
C ILE A 66 8.87 16.55 -15.13
N GLY A 67 8.05 16.49 -16.19
CA GLY A 67 6.85 17.30 -16.31
C GLY A 67 5.86 17.11 -15.16
N ASP A 68 5.69 15.88 -14.70
CA ASP A 68 4.83 15.58 -13.54
C ASP A 68 5.40 16.19 -12.27
N TYR A 69 6.70 16.06 -12.02
CA TYR A 69 7.34 16.69 -10.87
C TYR A 69 7.25 18.22 -10.90
N ASP A 70 7.51 18.85 -12.04
CA ASP A 70 7.44 20.30 -12.20
C ASP A 70 6.03 20.86 -11.97
N ASN A 71 5.01 20.10 -12.37
CA ASN A 71 3.61 20.50 -12.22
C ASN A 71 3.04 20.20 -10.83
N LEU A 72 3.43 19.09 -10.21
CA LEU A 72 2.80 18.56 -8.98
C LEU A 72 3.67 18.72 -7.73
N GLY A 73 4.99 18.88 -7.87
CA GLY A 73 5.96 18.90 -6.78
C GLY A 73 6.32 17.51 -6.22
N TYR A 74 5.86 16.44 -6.86
CA TYR A 74 6.12 15.05 -6.50
C TYR A 74 6.06 14.15 -7.75
N PHE A 75 6.66 12.96 -7.66
CA PHE A 75 6.47 11.90 -8.66
C PHE A 75 5.20 11.12 -8.31
N PRO A 76 4.17 11.11 -9.17
CA PRO A 76 2.93 10.39 -8.90
C PRO A 76 3.20 8.89 -8.76
N ASN A 77 2.75 8.30 -7.67
CA ASN A 77 2.92 6.89 -7.40
C ASN A 77 1.63 6.12 -7.72
N VAL A 78 1.78 4.82 -8.00
CA VAL A 78 0.67 3.90 -8.23
C VAL A 78 0.67 2.88 -7.10
N TYR A 79 -0.50 2.75 -6.45
CA TYR A 79 -0.74 1.82 -5.35
C TYR A 79 -1.87 0.86 -5.73
N GLU A 80 -1.81 -0.35 -5.22
CA GLU A 80 -2.80 -1.40 -5.40
C GLU A 80 -4.16 -0.92 -4.87
N PRO A 81 -5.22 -0.95 -5.70
CA PRO A 81 -6.58 -0.71 -5.25
C PRO A 81 -7.09 -1.82 -4.32
N SER A 82 -8.09 -1.50 -3.50
CA SER A 82 -8.79 -2.49 -2.70
C SER A 82 -10.30 -2.25 -2.72
N LEU A 83 -11.09 -3.30 -2.46
CA LEU A 83 -12.55 -3.14 -2.34
C LEU A 83 -12.92 -2.25 -1.15
N GLN A 84 -12.11 -2.29 -0.08
CA GLN A 84 -12.27 -1.42 1.08
C GLN A 84 -12.06 0.06 0.74
N ALA A 85 -10.94 0.41 0.11
CA ALA A 85 -10.67 1.78 -0.30
C ALA A 85 -11.65 2.27 -1.37
N THR A 86 -12.07 1.39 -2.28
CA THR A 86 -13.10 1.69 -3.28
C THR A 86 -14.44 2.05 -2.62
N TYR A 87 -14.88 1.28 -1.61
CA TYR A 87 -16.05 1.63 -0.82
C TYR A 87 -15.89 2.99 -0.12
N TYR A 88 -14.73 3.27 0.48
CA TYR A 88 -14.47 4.53 1.15
C TYR A 88 -14.60 5.74 0.21
N ALA A 89 -13.99 5.66 -0.98
CA ALA A 89 -14.10 6.71 -1.99
C ALA A 89 -15.53 6.89 -2.50
N LEU A 90 -16.23 5.80 -2.83
CA LEU A 90 -17.61 5.84 -3.29
C LEU A 90 -18.53 6.45 -2.23
N TYR A 91 -18.35 6.08 -0.96
CA TYR A 91 -19.12 6.64 0.13
C TYR A 91 -18.88 8.15 0.26
N ILE A 92 -17.62 8.60 0.24
CA ILE A 92 -17.28 10.03 0.29
C ILE A 92 -17.98 10.77 -0.85
N LEU A 93 -17.79 10.30 -2.08
CA LEU A 93 -18.30 10.93 -3.29
C LEU A 93 -19.83 10.95 -3.33
N ASP A 94 -20.50 9.88 -2.92
CA ASP A 94 -21.96 9.85 -2.76
C ASP A 94 -22.43 10.86 -1.72
N ALA A 95 -21.83 10.84 -0.53
CA ALA A 95 -22.20 11.72 0.58
C ALA A 95 -22.14 13.20 0.22
N ILE A 96 -21.15 13.63 -0.56
CA ILE A 96 -20.97 15.02 -0.98
C ILE A 96 -21.61 15.33 -2.35
N GLY A 97 -22.38 14.40 -2.93
CA GLY A 97 -23.10 14.59 -4.20
C GLY A 97 -22.19 14.68 -5.44
N LYS A 98 -21.07 13.96 -5.43
CA LYS A 98 -20.06 13.91 -6.50
C LYS A 98 -19.90 12.53 -7.15
N ILE A 99 -20.74 11.56 -6.83
CA ILE A 99 -20.68 10.21 -7.44
C ILE A 99 -20.76 10.22 -8.98
N ASN A 100 -21.39 11.24 -9.57
CA ASN A 100 -21.50 11.37 -11.03
C ASN A 100 -20.24 11.94 -11.71
N THR A 101 -19.18 12.26 -10.96
CA THR A 101 -17.92 12.77 -11.53
C THR A 101 -16.93 11.65 -11.89
N ILE A 102 -17.24 10.41 -11.56
CA ILE A 102 -16.37 9.25 -11.80
C ILE A 102 -16.95 8.33 -12.87
N ASN A 103 -16.10 7.49 -13.46
CA ASN A 103 -16.53 6.44 -14.37
C ASN A 103 -17.12 5.26 -13.58
N GLN A 104 -18.42 5.30 -13.29
CA GLN A 104 -19.10 4.27 -12.50
C GLN A 104 -19.05 2.88 -13.16
N THR A 105 -19.01 2.80 -14.49
CA THR A 105 -18.91 1.52 -15.21
C THR A 105 -17.57 0.83 -14.92
N GLN A 106 -16.47 1.58 -15.00
CA GLN A 106 -15.13 1.06 -14.71
C GLN A 106 -14.98 0.61 -13.27
N ILE A 107 -15.48 1.40 -12.30
CA ILE A 107 -15.51 0.99 -10.89
C ILE A 107 -16.34 -0.28 -10.68
N LEU A 108 -17.47 -0.39 -11.37
CA LEU A 108 -18.34 -1.56 -11.29
C LEU A 108 -17.65 -2.82 -11.82
N GLU A 109 -16.97 -2.71 -12.96
CA GLU A 109 -16.17 -3.78 -13.56
C GLU A 109 -15.04 -4.21 -12.61
N TYR A 110 -14.34 -3.25 -12.01
CA TYR A 110 -13.33 -3.50 -10.99
C TYR A 110 -13.92 -4.27 -9.79
N ILE A 111 -15.04 -3.83 -9.21
CA ILE A 111 -15.67 -4.51 -8.07
C ILE A 111 -16.05 -5.95 -8.46
N MET A 112 -16.68 -6.12 -9.62
CA MET A 112 -17.17 -7.42 -10.08
C MET A 112 -16.05 -8.38 -10.49
N SER A 113 -14.85 -7.88 -10.83
CA SER A 113 -13.68 -8.72 -11.09
C SER A 113 -13.27 -9.59 -9.90
N TYR A 114 -13.65 -9.19 -8.68
CA TYR A 114 -13.39 -9.94 -7.44
C TYR A 114 -14.55 -10.81 -6.96
N TYR A 115 -15.69 -10.83 -7.67
CA TYR A 115 -16.84 -11.64 -7.29
C TYR A 115 -16.62 -13.12 -7.61
N ASP A 116 -16.60 -13.97 -6.59
CA ASP A 116 -16.59 -15.42 -6.76
C ASP A 116 -18.00 -15.98 -6.60
N ALA A 117 -18.62 -16.35 -7.73
CA ALA A 117 -19.96 -16.95 -7.77
C ALA A 117 -20.04 -18.29 -7.04
N GLY A 118 -18.93 -19.02 -6.89
CA GLY A 118 -18.88 -20.30 -6.18
C GLY A 118 -19.05 -20.13 -4.67
N SER A 119 -18.42 -19.11 -4.09
CA SER A 119 -18.54 -18.76 -2.67
C SER A 119 -19.58 -17.68 -2.37
N ASN A 120 -20.11 -17.00 -3.39
CA ASN A 120 -20.96 -15.81 -3.28
C ASN A 120 -20.33 -14.69 -2.44
N SER A 121 -19.00 -14.57 -2.51
CA SER A 121 -18.20 -13.61 -1.75
C SER A 121 -17.25 -12.84 -2.65
N PHE A 122 -16.64 -11.77 -2.12
CA PHE A 122 -15.62 -10.99 -2.84
C PHE A 122 -14.26 -11.17 -2.16
N VAL A 123 -13.20 -11.41 -2.95
CA VAL A 123 -11.87 -11.73 -2.43
C VAL A 123 -10.76 -10.99 -3.18
N ASP A 124 -10.35 -9.84 -2.66
CA ASP A 124 -9.18 -9.08 -3.13
C ASP A 124 -7.87 -9.50 -2.42
N LYS A 125 -6.76 -8.79 -2.71
CA LYS A 125 -5.46 -9.05 -2.06
C LYS A 125 -5.53 -8.82 -0.53
N LEU A 126 -6.34 -7.90 -0.01
CA LEU A 126 -6.44 -7.70 1.44
C LEU A 126 -7.12 -8.89 2.12
N ALA A 127 -8.19 -9.42 1.54
CA ALA A 127 -8.85 -10.64 2.02
C ALA A 127 -7.92 -11.87 1.98
N LYS A 128 -7.11 -12.00 0.92
CA LYS A 128 -6.09 -13.06 0.83
C LYS A 128 -5.03 -12.92 1.92
N ARG A 129 -4.60 -11.68 2.21
CA ARG A 129 -3.63 -11.39 3.27
C ARG A 129 -4.16 -11.79 4.64
N TYR A 130 -5.43 -11.48 4.92
CA TYR A 130 -6.10 -11.90 6.15
C TYR A 130 -6.03 -13.44 6.33
N LYS A 131 -6.30 -14.21 5.28
CA LYS A 131 -6.19 -15.68 5.33
C LYS A 131 -4.77 -16.19 5.56
N ASP A 132 -3.77 -15.39 5.22
CA ASP A 132 -2.35 -15.68 5.44
C ASP A 132 -1.83 -15.28 6.81
N THR A 133 -2.66 -14.73 7.70
CA THR A 133 -2.21 -14.34 9.05
C THR A 133 -1.51 -15.50 9.77
N ASP A 134 -0.32 -15.24 10.29
CA ASP A 134 0.41 -16.15 11.17
C ASP A 134 0.39 -15.62 12.61
N PHE A 135 -0.58 -16.10 13.40
CA PHE A 135 -0.77 -15.65 14.78
C PHE A 135 0.40 -15.99 15.71
N ASP A 136 1.21 -16.99 15.36
CA ASP A 136 2.44 -17.33 16.09
C ASP A 136 3.51 -16.23 16.01
N LEU A 137 3.38 -15.26 15.09
CA LEU A 137 4.31 -14.13 15.00
C LEU A 137 4.18 -13.16 16.18
N GLY A 138 3.14 -13.29 17.02
CA GLY A 138 2.93 -12.45 18.21
C GLY A 138 2.52 -11.00 17.91
N TYR A 139 2.86 -10.49 16.73
CA TYR A 139 2.38 -9.23 16.17
C TYR A 139 1.74 -9.52 14.81
N PHE A 140 0.43 -9.36 14.74
CA PHE A 140 -0.36 -9.39 13.53
C PHE A 140 -1.12 -8.07 13.43
N TYR A 141 -1.27 -7.56 12.22
CA TYR A 141 -2.07 -6.36 11.98
C TYR A 141 -3.54 -6.76 11.97
N PRO A 142 -4.49 -5.89 12.35
CA PRO A 142 -5.89 -6.16 12.06
C PRO A 142 -6.05 -6.08 10.54
N LEU A 143 -6.26 -7.24 9.95
CA LEU A 143 -6.36 -7.37 8.51
C LEU A 143 -7.81 -7.36 8.09
N THR A 144 -8.11 -6.60 7.03
CA THR A 144 -9.42 -6.57 6.40
C THR A 144 -9.86 -7.98 6.04
N SER A 145 -10.90 -8.46 6.71
CA SER A 145 -11.34 -9.84 6.62
C SER A 145 -12.06 -10.13 5.30
N VAL A 146 -12.33 -11.41 5.03
CA VAL A 146 -13.13 -11.82 3.86
C VAL A 146 -14.56 -11.31 3.98
N LEU A 147 -15.13 -11.35 5.18
CA LEU A 147 -16.46 -10.84 5.49
C LEU A 147 -16.54 -9.32 5.27
N GLN A 148 -15.54 -8.57 5.75
CA GLN A 148 -15.48 -7.12 5.56
C GLN A 148 -15.30 -6.77 4.07
N THR A 149 -14.39 -7.44 3.37
CA THR A 149 -14.16 -7.24 1.93
C THR A 149 -15.44 -7.48 1.12
N THR A 150 -16.16 -8.56 1.44
CA THR A 150 -17.48 -8.83 0.86
C THR A 150 -18.46 -7.71 1.18
N SER A 151 -18.55 -7.29 2.45
CA SER A 151 -19.42 -6.20 2.88
C SER A 151 -19.13 -4.89 2.13
N TYR A 152 -17.86 -4.51 1.97
CA TYR A 152 -17.45 -3.31 1.23
C TYR A 152 -17.87 -3.36 -0.24
N ALA A 153 -17.74 -4.51 -0.90
CA ALA A 153 -18.21 -4.69 -2.27
C ALA A 153 -19.73 -4.54 -2.37
N ILE A 154 -20.49 -5.16 -1.46
CA ILE A 154 -21.96 -5.04 -1.43
C ILE A 154 -22.41 -3.59 -1.19
N LEU A 155 -21.79 -2.91 -0.22
CA LEU A 155 -22.08 -1.52 0.09
C LEU A 155 -21.76 -0.60 -1.09
N SER A 156 -20.67 -0.90 -1.82
CA SER A 156 -20.32 -0.19 -3.07
C SER A 156 -21.35 -0.44 -4.17
N LEU A 157 -21.77 -1.68 -4.38
CA LEU A 157 -22.84 -2.02 -5.33
C LEU A 157 -24.16 -1.35 -4.97
N ASN A 158 -24.48 -1.23 -3.69
CA ASN A 158 -25.66 -0.51 -3.22
C ASN A 158 -25.58 0.99 -3.56
N ILE A 159 -24.43 1.65 -3.32
CA ILE A 159 -24.20 3.05 -3.72
C ILE A 159 -24.39 3.23 -5.24
N LEU A 160 -23.90 2.28 -6.03
CA LEU A 160 -24.03 2.30 -7.49
C LEU A 160 -25.40 1.84 -8.00
N GLY A 161 -26.30 1.38 -7.11
CA GLY A 161 -27.61 0.85 -7.48
C GLY A 161 -27.56 -0.47 -8.27
N ARG A 162 -26.52 -1.28 -8.07
CA ARG A 162 -26.20 -2.49 -8.87
C ARG A 162 -26.19 -3.81 -8.08
N LEU A 163 -27.00 -3.91 -7.02
CA LEU A 163 -27.20 -5.18 -6.29
C LEU A 163 -27.82 -6.28 -7.16
N ASP A 164 -28.36 -5.95 -8.35
CA ASP A 164 -28.89 -6.90 -9.33
C ASP A 164 -27.83 -7.86 -9.90
N LEU A 165 -26.54 -7.53 -9.78
CA LEU A 165 -25.44 -8.29 -10.36
C LEU A 165 -24.99 -9.51 -9.56
N ILE A 166 -25.49 -9.67 -8.34
CA ILE A 166 -25.06 -10.71 -7.41
C ILE A 166 -26.22 -11.62 -7.02
N ASN A 167 -25.89 -12.80 -6.55
CA ASN A 167 -26.85 -13.66 -5.87
C ASN A 167 -27.06 -13.17 -4.43
N ILE A 168 -28.06 -12.29 -4.21
CA ILE A 168 -28.39 -11.72 -2.90
C ILE A 168 -28.53 -12.79 -1.82
N GLN A 169 -29.31 -13.86 -2.07
CA GLN A 169 -29.50 -14.92 -1.07
C GLN A 169 -28.21 -15.71 -0.83
N GLY A 170 -27.41 -15.95 -1.87
CA GLY A 170 -26.10 -16.58 -1.75
C GLY A 170 -25.16 -15.77 -0.85
N THR A 171 -25.15 -14.44 -1.01
CA THR A 171 -24.35 -13.54 -0.16
C THR A 171 -24.87 -13.47 1.27
N ILE A 172 -26.19 -13.43 1.48
CA ILE A 172 -26.80 -13.54 2.83
C ILE A 172 -26.32 -14.84 3.50
N ASN A 173 -26.37 -15.97 2.78
CA ASN A 173 -25.92 -17.26 3.31
C ASN A 173 -24.42 -17.26 3.62
N PHE A 174 -23.59 -16.61 2.79
CA PHE A 174 -22.17 -16.44 3.07
C PHE A 174 -21.95 -15.66 4.37
N ILE A 175 -22.61 -14.51 4.55
CA ILE A 175 -22.46 -13.69 5.77
C ILE A 175 -22.85 -14.52 7.01
N TRP A 176 -24.00 -15.21 6.97
CA TRP A 176 -24.43 -16.09 8.06
C TRP A 176 -23.49 -17.28 8.31
N SER A 177 -22.74 -17.74 7.31
CA SER A 177 -21.72 -18.79 7.50
C SER A 177 -20.52 -18.32 8.34
N CYS A 178 -20.35 -17.01 8.51
CA CYS A 178 -19.36 -16.40 9.39
C CYS A 178 -19.88 -16.16 10.83
N TYR A 179 -21.17 -16.43 11.09
CA TYR A 179 -21.79 -16.23 12.40
C TYR A 179 -21.35 -17.31 13.40
N VAL A 180 -21.04 -16.92 14.65
CA VAL A 180 -20.54 -17.83 15.68
C VAL A 180 -21.68 -18.28 16.60
N THR A 181 -22.10 -19.54 16.47
CA THR A 181 -23.21 -20.12 17.26
C THR A 181 -22.79 -20.89 18.51
N THR A 182 -21.48 -21.02 18.79
CA THR A 182 -20.95 -21.88 19.86
C THR A 182 -20.24 -21.07 20.95
N GLY A 183 -20.28 -21.52 22.22
CA GLY A 183 -19.61 -20.86 23.35
C GLY A 183 -20.47 -19.75 23.99
N ASN A 184 -19.83 -18.69 24.51
CA ASN A 184 -20.47 -17.38 24.76
C ASN A 184 -20.74 -16.70 23.40
N GLY A 185 -21.44 -17.43 22.52
CA GLY A 185 -21.61 -17.10 21.10
C GLY A 185 -22.53 -15.91 20.86
N GLY A 186 -22.37 -15.34 19.68
CA GLY A 186 -22.89 -14.06 19.24
C GLY A 186 -21.88 -13.42 18.28
N GLY A 187 -22.35 -12.56 17.37
CA GLY A 187 -21.47 -11.85 16.44
C GLY A 187 -20.89 -12.69 15.30
N PHE A 188 -20.01 -12.06 14.52
CA PHE A 188 -19.42 -12.60 13.30
C PHE A 188 -17.90 -12.59 13.38
N MET A 189 -17.26 -13.63 12.84
CA MET A 189 -15.82 -13.67 12.59
C MET A 189 -15.50 -13.33 11.13
N GLY A 190 -14.22 -13.20 10.78
CA GLY A 190 -13.82 -12.66 9.49
C GLY A 190 -13.94 -13.57 8.26
N GLN A 191 -14.34 -14.83 8.42
CA GLN A 191 -14.50 -15.81 7.34
C GLN A 191 -15.46 -16.95 7.73
N PRO A 192 -15.95 -17.78 6.78
CA PRO A 192 -16.83 -18.89 7.09
C PRO A 192 -16.24 -19.89 8.11
N TYR A 193 -17.08 -20.43 8.98
CA TYR A 193 -16.62 -21.37 10.02
C TYR A 193 -16.02 -22.64 9.42
N ASN A 194 -14.84 -23.00 9.90
CA ASN A 194 -14.26 -24.32 9.66
C ASN A 194 -13.56 -24.80 10.94
N ALA A 195 -13.80 -26.06 11.32
CA ALA A 195 -13.24 -26.67 12.51
C ALA A 195 -11.70 -26.66 12.53
N GLY A 196 -11.07 -26.71 11.35
CA GLY A 196 -9.62 -26.66 11.17
C GLY A 196 -9.01 -25.25 11.18
N LEU A 197 -9.81 -24.18 11.35
CA LEU A 197 -9.25 -22.83 11.50
C LEU A 197 -8.45 -22.71 12.79
N ASP A 198 -7.44 -21.84 12.74
CA ASP A 198 -6.76 -21.32 13.93
C ASP A 198 -7.77 -20.77 14.95
N THR A 199 -7.47 -20.88 16.24
CA THR A 199 -8.38 -20.41 17.30
C THR A 199 -8.65 -18.92 17.21
N ASN A 200 -7.66 -18.12 16.80
CA ASN A 200 -7.82 -16.67 16.72
C ASN A 200 -8.74 -16.26 15.55
N PHE A 201 -8.82 -17.05 14.49
CA PHE A 201 -9.80 -16.83 13.42
C PHE A 201 -11.25 -17.13 13.83
N LYS A 202 -11.46 -17.84 14.95
CA LYS A 202 -12.79 -18.23 15.44
C LYS A 202 -13.37 -17.21 16.44
N ILE A 203 -12.61 -16.17 16.77
CA ILE A 203 -13.03 -15.11 17.69
C ILE A 203 -13.95 -14.15 16.93
N PRO A 204 -15.23 -13.98 17.35
CA PRO A 204 -16.08 -12.95 16.78
C PRO A 204 -15.60 -11.57 17.25
N THR A 205 -15.62 -10.59 16.35
CA THR A 205 -15.15 -9.23 16.62
C THR A 205 -16.23 -8.20 16.27
N LEU A 206 -16.26 -7.05 16.95
CA LEU A 206 -17.30 -6.02 16.74
C LEU A 206 -17.22 -5.39 15.37
N ASP A 207 -16.03 -5.20 14.81
CA ASP A 207 -15.85 -4.68 13.44
C ASP A 207 -16.44 -5.63 12.38
N ASN A 208 -16.17 -6.93 12.46
CA ASN A 208 -16.80 -7.93 11.60
C ASN A 208 -18.33 -7.98 11.80
N THR A 209 -18.77 -7.92 13.06
CA THR A 209 -20.19 -7.92 13.42
C THR A 209 -20.90 -6.70 12.84
N TYR A 210 -20.34 -5.50 13.01
CA TYR A 210 -20.90 -4.26 12.49
C TYR A 210 -21.07 -4.30 10.97
N PHE A 211 -20.03 -4.68 10.22
CA PHE A 211 -20.13 -4.73 8.76
C PHE A 211 -21.07 -5.84 8.26
N ALA A 212 -21.16 -6.97 8.96
CA ALA A 212 -22.17 -7.99 8.67
C ALA A 212 -23.59 -7.44 8.86
N ILE A 213 -23.87 -6.80 10.00
CA ILE A 213 -25.20 -6.28 10.32
C ILE A 213 -25.58 -5.14 9.37
N LEU A 214 -24.67 -4.20 9.12
CA LEU A 214 -24.88 -3.12 8.15
C LEU A 214 -25.23 -3.66 6.76
N THR A 215 -24.57 -4.73 6.33
CA THR A 215 -24.81 -5.32 5.01
C THR A 215 -26.10 -6.14 4.97
N LEU A 216 -26.38 -6.93 6.01
CA LEU A 216 -27.62 -7.71 6.12
C LEU A 216 -28.85 -6.82 6.18
N ASP A 217 -28.77 -5.66 6.85
CA ASP A 217 -29.87 -4.69 6.92
C ASP A 217 -30.26 -4.13 5.54
N ILE A 218 -29.31 -4.07 4.59
CA ILE A 218 -29.55 -3.68 3.20
C ILE A 218 -30.12 -4.85 2.38
N LEU A 219 -29.60 -6.06 2.58
CA LEU A 219 -29.93 -7.22 1.74
C LEU A 219 -31.22 -7.94 2.16
N MET A 220 -31.56 -7.90 3.45
CA MET A 220 -32.73 -8.56 4.01
C MET A 220 -33.93 -7.62 4.05
N THR A 221 -35.15 -8.18 4.02
CA THR A 221 -36.37 -7.39 4.11
C THR A 221 -36.64 -6.90 5.54
N ASP A 222 -36.36 -7.74 6.53
CA ASP A 222 -36.51 -7.43 7.95
C ASP A 222 -35.69 -8.42 8.83
N TRP A 223 -35.64 -8.14 10.13
CA TRP A 223 -34.97 -8.95 11.14
C TRP A 223 -35.89 -9.96 11.85
N PHE A 224 -37.16 -10.12 11.44
CA PHE A 224 -38.15 -10.91 12.17
C PHE A 224 -37.72 -12.38 12.33
N GLY A 225 -37.19 -12.97 11.26
CA GLY A 225 -36.67 -14.35 11.24
C GLY A 225 -35.41 -14.58 12.09
N HIS A 226 -34.75 -13.51 12.54
CA HIS A 226 -33.43 -13.53 13.19
C HIS A 226 -33.47 -12.94 14.60
N THR A 227 -34.63 -12.99 15.26
CA THR A 227 -34.81 -12.41 16.60
C THR A 227 -33.83 -12.96 17.62
N ASN A 228 -33.59 -14.28 17.62
CA ASN A 228 -32.65 -14.92 18.55
C ASN A 228 -31.20 -14.48 18.26
N ASP A 229 -30.81 -14.42 16.99
CA ASP A 229 -29.47 -14.01 16.57
C ASP A 229 -29.21 -12.55 16.99
N ARG A 230 -30.20 -11.67 16.76
CA ARG A 230 -30.18 -10.27 17.19
C ARG A 230 -30.02 -10.15 18.71
N THR A 231 -30.78 -10.91 19.50
CA THR A 231 -30.63 -10.91 20.97
C THR A 231 -29.24 -11.38 21.41
N ALA A 232 -28.69 -12.41 20.77
CA ALA A 232 -27.35 -12.90 21.08
C ALA A 232 -26.26 -11.87 20.72
N ILE A 233 -26.40 -11.14 19.61
CA ILE A 233 -25.47 -10.06 19.24
C ILE A 233 -25.54 -8.89 20.23
N ILE A 234 -26.75 -8.47 20.62
CA ILE A 234 -26.92 -7.43 21.64
C ILE A 234 -26.28 -7.86 22.96
N GLN A 235 -26.46 -9.13 23.37
CA GLN A 235 -25.83 -9.65 24.57
C GLN A 235 -24.31 -9.65 24.48
N LEU A 236 -23.73 -10.08 23.35
CA LEU A 236 -22.29 -9.98 23.11
C LEU A 236 -21.79 -8.54 23.29
N ILE A 237 -22.45 -7.56 22.65
CA ILE A 237 -22.04 -6.15 22.75
C ILE A 237 -22.08 -5.68 24.21
N ASN A 238 -23.12 -6.03 24.97
CA ASN A 238 -23.22 -5.67 26.38
C ASN A 238 -22.12 -6.36 27.23
N ASP A 239 -21.77 -7.60 26.91
CA ASP A 239 -20.71 -8.36 27.62
C ASP A 239 -19.31 -7.79 27.34
N LEU A 240 -19.12 -7.12 26.19
CA LEU A 240 -17.88 -6.43 25.82
C LEU A 240 -17.74 -5.03 26.43
N GLN A 241 -18.80 -4.52 27.09
CA GLN A 241 -18.73 -3.23 27.76
C GLN A 241 -17.98 -3.32 29.09
N LEU A 242 -16.92 -2.52 29.25
CA LEU A 242 -16.21 -2.39 30.52
C LEU A 242 -17.03 -1.56 31.52
N THR A 243 -17.46 -2.14 32.64
CA THR A 243 -18.33 -1.46 33.61
C THR A 243 -17.79 -1.51 35.04
N GLY A 244 -18.24 -0.59 35.89
CA GLY A 244 -17.99 -0.64 37.34
C GLY A 244 -16.57 -0.28 37.80
N GLY A 245 -15.74 0.29 36.92
CA GLY A 245 -14.38 0.76 37.21
C GLY A 245 -14.26 2.27 37.50
N SER A 246 -13.03 2.73 37.72
CA SER A 246 -12.66 4.16 37.81
C SER A 246 -11.49 4.52 36.89
N SER A 247 -11.22 3.67 35.90
CA SER A 247 -10.16 3.85 34.92
C SER A 247 -10.69 4.59 33.69
N TRP A 248 -9.78 5.11 32.86
CA TRP A 248 -10.10 5.90 31.67
C TRP A 248 -10.99 5.15 30.66
N ASP A 249 -10.84 3.83 30.62
CA ASP A 249 -11.54 2.87 29.77
C ASP A 249 -12.92 2.45 30.32
N THR A 250 -13.31 2.91 31.51
CA THR A 250 -14.61 2.54 32.09
C THR A 250 -15.76 3.09 31.24
N GLY A 251 -16.60 2.20 30.73
CA GLY A 251 -17.73 2.48 29.86
C GLY A 251 -17.51 2.10 28.41
N SER A 252 -16.26 1.99 27.98
CA SER A 252 -15.87 1.64 26.61
C SER A 252 -16.17 0.17 26.27
N PHE A 253 -15.93 -0.20 25.01
CA PHE A 253 -16.12 -1.55 24.49
C PHE A 253 -14.79 -2.13 24.01
N LEU A 254 -14.52 -3.39 24.36
CA LEU A 254 -13.51 -4.20 23.69
C LEU A 254 -14.03 -4.63 22.31
N ASN A 255 -13.15 -4.85 21.32
CA ASN A 255 -13.59 -5.36 20.02
C ASN A 255 -13.93 -6.85 20.07
N ASP A 256 -13.34 -7.59 21.00
CA ASP A 256 -13.60 -9.00 21.22
C ASP A 256 -13.41 -9.40 22.69
N ASN A 257 -13.69 -10.68 22.99
CA ASN A 257 -13.69 -11.19 24.36
C ASN A 257 -12.36 -11.84 24.78
N ASP A 258 -11.34 -11.79 23.94
CA ASP A 258 -10.02 -12.35 24.20
C ASP A 258 -8.99 -11.24 24.44
N ASN A 259 -8.67 -11.00 25.71
CA ASN A 259 -7.68 -9.99 26.11
C ASN A 259 -6.26 -10.27 25.59
N ALA A 260 -5.97 -11.45 25.04
CA ALA A 260 -4.68 -11.77 24.42
C ALA A 260 -4.67 -11.50 22.90
N PHE A 261 -5.80 -11.11 22.31
CA PHE A 261 -5.97 -10.84 20.89
C PHE A 261 -6.28 -9.35 20.67
N ASP A 262 -5.32 -8.59 20.10
CA ASP A 262 -5.55 -7.19 19.72
C ASP A 262 -6.06 -7.13 18.28
N SER A 263 -7.38 -7.01 18.12
CA SER A 263 -8.06 -7.09 16.83
C SER A 263 -8.30 -5.74 16.15
N ILE A 264 -7.87 -4.63 16.76
CA ILE A 264 -7.85 -3.26 16.17
C ILE A 264 -6.49 -2.56 16.40
N SER A 265 -5.38 -3.25 16.14
CA SER A 265 -4.03 -2.63 16.17
C SER A 265 -3.80 -1.59 15.05
N PRO A 266 -3.07 -0.48 15.25
CA PRO A 266 -2.34 -0.09 16.44
C PRO A 266 -3.19 0.76 17.42
N LEU A 267 -4.51 0.79 17.26
CA LEU A 267 -5.39 1.56 18.13
C LEU A 267 -5.66 0.73 19.39
N PHE A 268 -4.78 0.81 20.39
CA PHE A 268 -4.89 0.05 21.65
C PHE A 268 -6.34 -0.03 22.15
N GLU A 269 -6.82 -1.26 22.34
CA GLU A 269 -8.15 -1.49 22.87
C GLU A 269 -8.19 -1.31 24.40
N PRO A 270 -9.33 -0.82 24.93
CA PRO A 270 -10.51 -0.35 24.21
C PRO A 270 -10.34 1.09 23.66
N ASN A 271 -11.10 1.45 22.63
CA ASN A 271 -10.99 2.75 21.98
C ASN A 271 -12.34 3.28 21.43
N LEU A 272 -12.36 4.48 20.85
CA LEU A 272 -13.57 5.05 20.24
C LEU A 272 -14.05 4.25 19.02
N LEU A 273 -13.17 3.54 18.31
CA LEU A 273 -13.54 2.80 17.10
C LEU A 273 -14.24 1.47 17.44
N SER A 274 -13.76 0.71 18.44
CA SER A 274 -14.50 -0.46 18.96
C SER A 274 -15.85 -0.04 19.54
N SER A 275 -15.88 1.07 20.28
CA SER A 275 -17.13 1.66 20.78
C SER A 275 -18.07 2.10 19.65
N TYR A 276 -17.53 2.63 18.55
CA TYR A 276 -18.31 2.96 17.37
C TYR A 276 -19.00 1.73 16.78
N TYR A 277 -18.27 0.63 16.59
CA TYR A 277 -18.85 -0.60 16.05
C TYR A 277 -19.96 -1.17 16.96
N ALA A 278 -19.77 -1.12 18.29
CA ALA A 278 -20.80 -1.49 19.25
C ALA A 278 -22.07 -0.63 19.11
N ILE A 279 -21.94 0.68 19.28
CA ILE A 279 -23.09 1.60 19.32
C ILE A 279 -23.84 1.63 18.00
N MET A 280 -23.14 1.67 16.86
CA MET A 280 -23.81 1.68 15.55
C MET A 280 -24.54 0.36 15.27
N THR A 281 -24.01 -0.78 15.72
CA THR A 281 -24.73 -2.05 15.61
C THR A 281 -26.01 -2.04 16.45
N LEU A 282 -25.95 -1.47 17.65
CA LEU A 282 -27.13 -1.29 18.50
C LEU A 282 -28.13 -0.31 17.90
N GLU A 283 -27.69 0.77 17.25
CA GLU A 283 -28.56 1.75 16.58
C GLU A 283 -29.36 1.13 15.43
N ILE A 284 -28.72 0.29 14.58
CA ILE A 284 -29.43 -0.49 13.54
C ILE A 284 -30.53 -1.35 14.18
N PHE A 285 -30.27 -1.91 15.36
CA PHE A 285 -31.25 -2.67 16.12
C PHE A 285 -32.17 -1.84 17.01
N SER A 286 -32.02 -0.51 17.07
CA SER A 286 -32.72 0.35 18.05
C SER A 286 -32.63 -0.19 19.49
N ALA A 287 -31.42 -0.58 19.90
CA ALA A 287 -31.12 -1.24 21.17
C ALA A 287 -30.05 -0.50 22.00
N GLU A 288 -29.80 0.77 21.72
CA GLU A 288 -28.79 1.61 22.37
C GLU A 288 -28.99 1.68 23.90
N ALA A 289 -30.25 1.62 24.34
CA ALA A 289 -30.62 1.66 25.75
C ALA A 289 -30.22 0.42 26.57
N THR A 290 -29.63 -0.62 25.96
CA THR A 290 -29.20 -1.83 26.70
C THR A 290 -27.87 -1.67 27.42
N ILE A 291 -27.06 -0.67 27.04
CA ILE A 291 -25.74 -0.47 27.61
C ILE A 291 -25.81 0.28 28.94
N ASN A 292 -24.72 0.25 29.71
CA ASN A 292 -24.52 1.15 30.84
C ASN A 292 -24.11 2.55 30.34
N GLU A 293 -25.11 3.39 30.07
CA GLU A 293 -24.94 4.75 29.55
C GLU A 293 -24.08 5.64 30.47
N VAL A 294 -24.26 5.52 31.79
CA VAL A 294 -23.53 6.34 32.77
C VAL A 294 -22.03 6.07 32.71
N ASP A 295 -21.63 4.80 32.58
CA ASP A 295 -20.23 4.46 32.41
C ASP A 295 -19.73 4.92 31.02
N PHE A 296 -20.51 4.74 29.94
CA PHE A 296 -20.12 5.22 28.61
C PHE A 296 -19.90 6.74 28.54
N HIS A 297 -20.72 7.54 29.24
CA HIS A 297 -20.50 8.98 29.36
C HIS A 297 -19.20 9.34 30.09
N LYS A 298 -18.75 8.52 31.06
CA LYS A 298 -17.45 8.72 31.71
C LYS A 298 -16.31 8.51 30.72
N PHE A 299 -16.40 7.48 29.89
CA PHE A 299 -15.43 7.21 28.83
C PHE A 299 -15.32 8.40 27.85
N LEU A 300 -16.45 8.89 27.32
CA LEU A 300 -16.46 10.07 26.45
C LEU A 300 -15.90 11.32 27.14
N ALA A 301 -16.26 11.56 28.41
CA ALA A 301 -15.76 12.68 29.19
C ALA A 301 -14.24 12.62 29.38
N TYR A 302 -13.68 11.42 29.50
CA TYR A 302 -12.25 11.22 29.67
C TYR A 302 -11.47 11.54 28.39
N LEU A 303 -11.97 11.10 27.23
CA LEU A 303 -11.30 11.29 25.95
C LEU A 303 -11.47 12.69 25.34
N TYR A 304 -12.43 13.47 25.83
CA TYR A 304 -12.67 14.83 25.36
C TYR A 304 -11.67 15.83 25.95
N ASP A 305 -10.88 16.48 25.09
CA ASP A 305 -10.00 17.58 25.47
C ASP A 305 -10.71 18.93 25.31
N SER A 306 -11.22 19.46 26.42
CA SER A 306 -11.88 20.77 26.44
C SER A 306 -11.01 21.97 26.06
N LYS A 307 -9.67 21.84 26.02
CA LYS A 307 -8.78 22.93 25.59
C LYS A 307 -8.67 22.98 24.07
N GLU A 308 -8.61 21.81 23.45
CA GLU A 308 -8.52 21.67 21.99
C GLU A 308 -9.90 21.57 21.33
N ASN A 309 -10.95 21.30 22.11
CA ASN A 309 -12.30 20.96 21.65
C ASN A 309 -12.34 19.70 20.78
N GLY A 310 -11.39 18.80 20.97
CA GLY A 310 -11.26 17.55 20.21
C GLY A 310 -11.38 16.31 21.10
N PHE A 311 -11.41 15.14 20.47
CA PHE A 311 -11.30 13.85 21.16
C PHE A 311 -9.98 13.16 20.80
N ARG A 312 -9.56 12.27 21.70
CA ARG A 312 -8.52 11.27 21.45
C ARG A 312 -9.16 9.91 21.19
N MET A 313 -8.51 9.05 20.42
CA MET A 313 -9.04 7.71 20.10
C MET A 313 -9.05 6.79 21.32
N SER A 314 -8.01 6.88 22.14
CA SER A 314 -7.86 6.24 23.44
C SER A 314 -6.86 7.05 24.29
N GLU A 315 -6.74 6.74 25.58
CA GLU A 315 -5.73 7.39 26.44
C GLU A 315 -4.30 7.06 25.99
N TRP A 316 -4.10 5.87 25.40
CA TRP A 316 -2.81 5.36 24.95
C TRP A 316 -2.51 5.64 23.48
N ASP A 317 -3.13 6.66 22.87
CA ASP A 317 -2.88 7.07 21.47
C ASP A 317 -1.44 7.61 21.28
N TYR A 318 -0.45 6.68 21.33
CA TYR A 318 1.02 6.79 21.29
C TYR A 318 1.67 8.06 21.88
N GLY A 319 0.98 8.75 22.79
CA GLY A 319 1.37 10.07 23.30
C GLY A 319 1.41 11.18 22.23
N MET A 320 0.93 10.93 21.01
CA MET A 320 1.00 11.86 19.87
C MET A 320 -0.35 12.16 19.21
N ASN A 321 -1.47 11.70 19.77
CA ASN A 321 -2.81 12.02 19.24
C ASN A 321 -2.92 11.70 17.73
N TYR A 322 -2.42 10.54 17.31
CA TYR A 322 -2.18 10.18 15.90
C TYR A 322 -3.46 10.14 15.05
N THR A 323 -4.61 10.07 15.70
CA THR A 323 -5.91 10.01 15.01
C THR A 323 -6.89 11.07 15.50
N ASN A 324 -6.43 12.18 16.09
CA ASN A 324 -7.33 13.15 16.74
C ASN A 324 -8.38 13.77 15.82
N ASN A 325 -8.10 13.99 14.53
CA ASN A 325 -9.10 14.49 13.58
C ASN A 325 -10.26 13.48 13.44
N VAL A 326 -9.92 12.22 13.27
CA VAL A 326 -10.86 11.10 13.14
C VAL A 326 -11.59 10.83 14.46
N ALA A 327 -10.85 10.75 15.57
CA ALA A 327 -11.39 10.54 16.90
C ALA A 327 -12.39 11.62 17.28
N THR A 328 -12.13 12.89 16.90
CA THR A 328 -13.05 14.00 17.15
C THR A 328 -14.37 13.83 16.40
N ALA A 329 -14.34 13.38 15.15
CA ALA A 329 -15.57 13.11 14.39
C ALA A 329 -16.38 11.95 14.98
N ILE A 330 -15.73 10.84 15.31
CA ILE A 330 -16.36 9.67 15.94
C ILE A 330 -16.90 10.03 17.32
N GLY A 331 -16.11 10.71 18.16
CA GLY A 331 -16.50 11.12 19.50
C GLY A 331 -17.69 12.07 19.50
N LEU A 332 -17.76 13.01 18.54
CA LEU A 332 -18.91 13.89 18.38
C LEU A 332 -20.18 13.13 17.96
N GLU A 333 -20.05 12.16 17.04
CA GLU A 333 -21.15 11.30 16.60
C GLU A 333 -21.69 10.45 17.74
N LEU A 334 -20.82 9.75 18.47
CA LEU A 334 -21.19 8.93 19.63
C LEU A 334 -21.81 9.78 20.74
N SER A 335 -21.29 10.99 20.96
CA SER A 335 -21.88 11.94 21.90
C SER A 335 -23.28 12.38 21.48
N ASN A 336 -23.55 12.44 20.18
CA ASN A 336 -24.88 12.77 19.66
C ASN A 336 -25.86 11.61 19.85
N ILE A 337 -25.48 10.39 19.46
CA ILE A 337 -26.30 9.18 19.59
C ILE A 337 -26.67 8.93 21.07
N MET A 338 -25.67 9.04 21.96
CA MET A 338 -25.84 8.76 23.39
C MET A 338 -26.25 9.97 24.23
N ASN A 339 -26.66 11.08 23.61
CA ASN A 339 -27.08 12.31 24.31
C ASN A 339 -26.08 12.87 25.34
N PHE A 340 -24.78 12.67 25.12
CA PHE A 340 -23.73 13.20 25.98
C PHE A 340 -23.59 14.71 25.80
N SER A 341 -23.73 15.47 26.88
CA SER A 341 -23.79 16.94 26.85
C SER A 341 -22.55 17.66 27.38
N ASN A 342 -21.56 16.96 27.94
CA ASN A 342 -20.38 17.59 28.54
C ASN A 342 -19.28 17.91 27.52
N ILE A 343 -19.69 18.35 26.33
CA ILE A 343 -18.82 18.80 25.24
C ILE A 343 -19.37 20.09 24.63
N ASP A 344 -18.50 20.90 24.06
CA ASP A 344 -18.93 22.01 23.21
C ASP A 344 -19.11 21.51 21.77
N LYS A 345 -20.31 21.01 21.45
CA LYS A 345 -20.63 20.44 20.14
C LYS A 345 -20.28 21.37 18.97
N ASN A 346 -20.45 22.69 19.13
CA ASN A 346 -20.18 23.65 18.08
C ASN A 346 -18.68 23.84 17.88
N SER A 347 -17.92 23.97 18.97
CA SER A 347 -16.46 24.09 18.90
C SER A 347 -15.81 22.80 18.41
N THR A 348 -16.35 21.63 18.79
CA THR A 348 -15.92 20.33 18.28
C THR A 348 -16.21 20.14 16.79
N LEU A 349 -17.39 20.55 16.32
CA LEU A 349 -17.67 20.57 14.88
C LEU A 349 -16.74 21.53 14.13
N ALA A 350 -16.51 22.73 14.69
CA ALA A 350 -15.59 23.70 14.11
C ALA A 350 -14.15 23.17 14.06
N PHE A 351 -13.70 22.41 15.07
CA PHE A 351 -12.41 21.71 15.05
C PHE A 351 -12.30 20.82 13.81
N ILE A 352 -13.29 19.97 13.54
CA ILE A 352 -13.27 19.06 12.39
C ILE A 352 -13.18 19.85 11.07
N LEU A 353 -14.03 20.87 10.91
CA LEU A 353 -14.13 21.62 9.66
C LEU A 353 -12.90 22.51 9.38
N ASN A 354 -12.29 23.07 10.43
CA ASN A 354 -11.15 23.97 10.31
C ASN A 354 -9.80 23.24 10.13
N ASN A 355 -9.76 21.93 10.39
CA ASN A 355 -8.55 21.12 10.26
C ASN A 355 -8.51 20.28 8.97
N ARG A 356 -9.19 20.74 7.90
CA ARG A 356 -8.91 20.26 6.55
C ARG A 356 -7.52 20.70 6.11
N ASN A 357 -6.78 19.78 5.47
CA ASN A 357 -5.44 20.05 4.97
C ASN A 357 -5.48 20.83 3.64
N SER A 358 -4.30 21.16 3.11
CA SER A 358 -4.17 22.00 1.91
C SER A 358 -4.65 21.35 0.61
N ILE A 359 -4.82 20.03 0.57
CA ILE A 359 -5.35 19.32 -0.60
C ILE A 359 -6.89 19.20 -0.55
N GLY A 360 -7.51 19.54 0.57
CA GLY A 360 -8.96 19.61 0.74
C GLY A 360 -9.57 18.46 1.54
N ASN A 361 -8.77 17.50 1.99
CA ASN A 361 -9.22 16.37 2.80
C ASN A 361 -8.65 16.49 4.24
N TRP A 362 -8.54 15.38 4.98
CA TRP A 362 -8.02 15.39 6.35
C TRP A 362 -6.81 14.48 6.50
N ASP A 363 -5.83 14.97 7.26
CA ASP A 363 -4.77 14.15 7.82
C ASP A 363 -5.30 13.37 9.03
N GLY A 364 -4.69 12.24 9.37
CA GLY A 364 -5.02 11.47 10.56
C GLY A 364 -4.90 12.29 11.85
N SER A 365 -3.89 13.17 11.92
CA SER A 365 -3.70 14.10 13.05
C SER A 365 -3.16 15.47 12.67
N LEU A 366 -3.20 16.39 13.64
CA LEU A 366 -2.58 17.70 13.54
C LEU A 366 -1.04 17.67 13.66
N LEU A 367 -0.47 16.60 14.20
CA LEU A 367 0.98 16.47 14.44
C LEU A 367 1.68 15.72 13.30
N ILE A 368 1.00 14.74 12.72
CA ILE A 368 1.53 13.90 11.64
C ILE A 368 0.70 14.17 10.38
N PRO A 369 1.24 14.96 9.43
CA PRO A 369 0.51 15.38 8.22
C PRO A 369 0.50 14.26 7.17
N GLN A 370 -0.20 13.18 7.52
CA GLN A 370 -0.41 12.00 6.69
C GLN A 370 -1.91 11.82 6.47
N HIS A 371 -2.32 11.79 5.21
CA HIS A 371 -3.70 11.60 4.78
C HIS A 371 -3.90 10.21 4.16
N GLU A 372 -4.60 9.33 4.86
CA GLU A 372 -5.09 8.07 4.29
C GLU A 372 -6.58 8.18 3.95
N LEU A 373 -7.05 7.46 2.93
CA LEU A 373 -8.44 7.56 2.49
C LEU A 373 -9.45 7.25 3.62
N ILE A 374 -9.06 6.36 4.53
CA ILE A 374 -9.85 5.97 5.71
C ILE A 374 -10.13 7.16 6.65
N ASP A 375 -9.23 8.15 6.75
CA ASP A 375 -9.39 9.30 7.64
C ASP A 375 -10.54 10.19 7.17
N SER A 376 -10.50 10.53 5.88
CA SER A 376 -11.53 11.35 5.25
C SER A 376 -12.88 10.63 5.16
N PHE A 377 -12.86 9.31 4.92
CA PHE A 377 -14.07 8.48 4.93
C PHE A 377 -14.77 8.52 6.29
N GLN A 378 -14.03 8.28 7.38
CA GLN A 378 -14.62 8.24 8.71
C GLN A 378 -15.18 9.61 9.13
N ILE A 379 -14.50 10.70 8.80
CA ILE A 379 -14.98 12.06 9.07
C ILE A 379 -16.25 12.37 8.27
N ILE A 380 -16.27 12.11 6.97
CA ILE A 380 -17.44 12.36 6.11
C ILE A 380 -18.63 11.50 6.53
N ARG A 381 -18.40 10.22 6.89
CA ARG A 381 -19.42 9.33 7.46
C ARG A 381 -20.03 9.91 8.73
N SER A 382 -19.21 10.33 9.69
CA SER A 382 -19.71 10.94 10.93
C SER A 382 -20.48 12.23 10.67
N LEU A 383 -20.00 13.10 9.77
CA LEU A 383 -20.74 14.30 9.36
C LEU A 383 -22.08 13.98 8.69
N LYS A 384 -22.15 12.93 7.86
CA LYS A 384 -23.38 12.47 7.20
C LYS A 384 -24.39 11.98 8.24
N ASN A 385 -23.96 11.09 9.13
CA ASN A 385 -24.82 10.47 10.14
C ASN A 385 -25.37 11.50 11.12
N MET A 386 -24.59 12.53 11.46
CA MET A 386 -25.06 13.65 12.29
C MET A 386 -25.90 14.70 11.55
N GLY A 387 -26.08 14.58 10.23
CA GLY A 387 -26.77 15.59 9.42
C GLY A 387 -26.01 16.91 9.25
N ASN A 388 -24.69 16.90 9.43
CA ASN A 388 -23.82 18.09 9.42
C ASN A 388 -23.11 18.33 8.08
N LEU A 389 -23.33 17.51 7.05
CA LEU A 389 -22.73 17.74 5.73
C LEU A 389 -23.12 19.09 5.11
N SER A 390 -24.28 19.65 5.46
CA SER A 390 -24.71 20.98 4.98
C SER A 390 -23.81 22.13 5.47
N GLN A 391 -22.91 21.87 6.42
CA GLN A 391 -21.91 22.85 6.87
C GLN A 391 -20.74 22.97 5.89
N LEU A 392 -20.55 21.99 5.00
CA LEU A 392 -19.57 22.05 3.92
C LEU A 392 -20.11 22.94 2.80
N SER A 393 -19.32 23.92 2.40
CA SER A 393 -19.63 24.76 1.25
C SER A 393 -19.52 23.98 -0.06
N PHE A 394 -20.07 24.52 -1.14
CA PHE A 394 -19.89 23.94 -2.48
C PHE A 394 -18.40 23.81 -2.84
N ASN A 395 -17.57 24.80 -2.47
CA ASN A 395 -16.13 24.73 -2.70
C ASN A 395 -15.51 23.59 -1.88
N ASP A 396 -15.91 23.42 -0.63
CA ASP A 396 -15.41 22.35 0.24
C ASP A 396 -15.69 20.99 -0.37
N THR A 397 -16.93 20.77 -0.84
CA THR A 397 -17.30 19.50 -1.49
C THR A 397 -16.55 19.26 -2.81
N ASN A 398 -16.19 20.31 -3.56
CA ASN A 398 -15.35 20.16 -4.76
C ASN A 398 -13.92 19.79 -4.39
N GLU A 399 -13.35 20.45 -3.39
CA GLU A 399 -12.00 20.16 -2.91
C GLU A 399 -11.89 18.73 -2.38
N ILE A 400 -12.85 18.28 -1.56
CA ILE A 400 -12.90 16.90 -1.06
C ILE A 400 -13.05 15.91 -2.23
N GLY A 401 -13.91 16.20 -3.20
CA GLY A 401 -14.08 15.36 -4.39
C GLY A 401 -12.79 15.24 -5.21
N ASN A 402 -12.09 16.35 -5.44
CA ASN A 402 -10.81 16.38 -6.14
C ASN A 402 -9.71 15.64 -5.36
N ALA A 403 -9.64 15.84 -4.04
CA ALA A 403 -8.70 15.13 -3.18
C ALA A 403 -8.94 13.61 -3.20
N THR A 404 -10.21 13.18 -3.21
CA THR A 404 -10.58 11.76 -3.31
C THR A 404 -10.06 11.13 -4.62
N GLN A 405 -10.00 11.89 -5.72
CA GLN A 405 -9.44 11.39 -6.98
C GLN A 405 -7.92 11.14 -6.93
N LEU A 406 -7.21 11.66 -5.93
CA LEU A 406 -5.79 11.34 -5.76
C LEU A 406 -5.56 9.88 -5.34
N TYR A 407 -6.59 9.22 -4.83
CA TYR A 407 -6.58 7.82 -4.43
C TYR A 407 -7.11 6.89 -5.52
N TYR A 408 -7.47 7.42 -6.70
CA TYR A 408 -7.90 6.59 -7.82
C TYR A 408 -6.67 6.00 -8.52
N HIS A 409 -6.58 4.67 -8.54
CA HIS A 409 -5.47 3.92 -9.14
C HIS A 409 -6.04 2.78 -9.99
N TYR A 410 -5.48 2.57 -11.18
CA TYR A 410 -6.00 1.59 -12.14
C TYR A 410 -7.49 1.83 -12.43
N ASP A 411 -8.34 0.91 -11.96
CA ASP A 411 -9.79 0.89 -12.12
C ASP A 411 -10.54 1.00 -10.78
N GLY A 412 -9.82 1.23 -9.68
CA GLY A 412 -10.37 1.30 -8.33
C GLY A 412 -9.72 2.39 -7.48
N TYR A 413 -9.92 2.32 -6.16
CA TYR A 413 -9.25 3.23 -5.23
C TYR A 413 -8.29 2.49 -4.29
N SER A 414 -7.18 3.12 -3.95
CA SER A 414 -6.21 2.65 -2.95
C SER A 414 -6.33 3.42 -1.64
N HIS A 415 -5.73 2.87 -0.58
CA HIS A 415 -5.67 3.54 0.73
C HIS A 415 -4.72 4.73 0.76
N LEU A 416 -3.66 4.66 -0.06
CA LEU A 416 -2.65 5.71 -0.18
C LEU A 416 -2.94 6.58 -1.39
N SER A 417 -2.64 7.87 -1.25
CA SER A 417 -2.78 8.83 -2.33
C SER A 417 -1.55 8.79 -3.24
N ARG A 418 -1.75 9.05 -4.54
CA ARG A 418 -0.67 9.12 -5.54
C ARG A 418 0.43 10.15 -5.22
N ASP A 419 0.20 11.09 -4.31
CA ASP A 419 1.22 12.08 -3.89
C ASP A 419 2.25 11.52 -2.89
N PHE A 420 2.05 10.30 -2.40
CA PHE A 420 3.04 9.59 -1.63
C PHE A 420 4.03 8.85 -2.54
N THR A 421 5.24 9.38 -2.65
CA THR A 421 6.34 8.72 -3.36
C THR A 421 6.85 7.52 -2.54
N SER A 422 7.15 6.39 -3.19
CA SER A 422 7.79 5.23 -2.55
C SER A 422 9.30 5.21 -2.79
N MET A 423 10.04 4.49 -1.93
CA MET A 423 11.47 4.27 -2.12
C MET A 423 11.76 3.48 -3.41
N ASN A 424 10.90 2.53 -3.78
CA ASN A 424 10.96 1.81 -5.05
C ASN A 424 10.91 2.79 -6.25
N GLN A 425 9.96 3.73 -6.23
CA GLN A 425 9.84 4.71 -7.30
C GLN A 425 11.08 5.62 -7.39
N ILE A 426 11.63 6.07 -6.26
CA ILE A 426 12.89 6.85 -6.27
C ILE A 426 14.04 6.04 -6.84
N PHE A 427 14.20 4.79 -6.42
CA PHE A 427 15.23 3.90 -6.94
C PHE A 427 15.10 3.69 -8.45
N THR A 428 13.90 3.38 -8.92
CA THR A 428 13.61 3.23 -10.35
C THR A 428 13.99 4.50 -11.12
N LEU A 429 13.56 5.67 -10.66
CA LEU A 429 13.83 6.94 -11.32
C LEU A 429 15.33 7.26 -11.33
N THR A 430 15.98 7.27 -10.16
CA THR A 430 17.40 7.65 -10.07
C THR A 430 18.29 6.69 -10.86
N SER A 431 18.05 5.38 -10.78
CA SER A 431 18.79 4.38 -11.55
C SER A 431 18.55 4.48 -13.05
N SER A 432 17.30 4.72 -13.48
CA SER A 432 16.99 4.88 -14.92
C SER A 432 17.62 6.15 -15.48
N TYR A 433 17.55 7.28 -14.75
CA TYR A 433 18.16 8.53 -15.21
C TYR A 433 19.68 8.45 -15.21
N GLU A 434 20.29 7.83 -14.19
CA GLU A 434 21.75 7.64 -14.15
C GLU A 434 22.24 6.75 -15.31
N LEU A 435 21.53 5.66 -15.62
CA LEU A 435 21.87 4.76 -16.74
C LEU A 435 21.96 5.48 -18.10
N PHE A 436 21.23 6.58 -18.26
CA PHE A 436 21.24 7.40 -19.46
C PHE A 436 21.98 8.74 -19.29
N ASP A 437 22.75 8.90 -18.22
CA ASP A 437 23.52 10.12 -17.91
C ASP A 437 22.64 11.38 -17.75
N ARG A 438 21.37 11.20 -17.32
CA ARG A 438 20.34 12.25 -17.19
C ARG A 438 20.05 12.65 -15.75
N ILE A 439 20.80 12.17 -14.77
CA ILE A 439 20.53 12.41 -13.33
C ILE A 439 20.40 13.91 -12.99
N PHE A 440 21.11 14.78 -13.73
CA PHE A 440 21.07 16.23 -13.56
C PHE A 440 19.69 16.86 -13.87
N GLU A 441 18.81 16.14 -14.56
CA GLU A 441 17.43 16.58 -14.82
C GLU A 441 16.53 16.42 -13.58
N LEU A 442 16.89 15.53 -12.65
CA LEU A 442 16.13 15.34 -11.42
C LEU A 442 16.41 16.46 -10.41
N ASN A 443 15.38 16.87 -9.66
CA ASN A 443 15.56 17.77 -8.53
C ASN A 443 16.14 17.01 -7.32
N ILE A 444 17.48 16.99 -7.22
CA ILE A 444 18.22 16.15 -6.25
C ILE A 444 17.95 16.54 -4.79
N GLN A 445 17.88 17.83 -4.43
CA GLN A 445 17.82 18.24 -3.02
C GLN A 445 16.52 17.81 -2.30
N PRO A 446 15.33 17.99 -2.89
CA PRO A 446 14.09 17.48 -2.30
C PRO A 446 14.08 15.95 -2.19
N LEU A 447 14.60 15.24 -3.20
CA LEU A 447 14.69 13.78 -3.18
C LEU A 447 15.61 13.29 -2.06
N TYR A 448 16.81 13.86 -1.96
CA TYR A 448 17.73 13.59 -0.85
C TYR A 448 17.07 13.80 0.52
N SER A 449 16.35 14.90 0.69
CA SER A 449 15.66 15.21 1.95
C SER A 449 14.60 14.17 2.29
N LYS A 450 13.82 13.70 1.30
CA LYS A 450 12.82 12.63 1.49
C LYS A 450 13.47 11.30 1.86
N ILE A 451 14.52 10.88 1.14
CA ILE A 451 15.26 9.64 1.44
C ILE A 451 15.84 9.71 2.85
N LYS A 452 16.53 10.80 3.18
CA LYS A 452 17.13 11.00 4.50
C LYS A 452 16.09 10.94 5.62
N ASN A 453 14.92 11.55 5.46
CA ASN A 453 13.86 11.55 6.47
C ASN A 453 13.22 10.17 6.66
N SER A 454 13.35 9.26 5.69
CA SER A 454 12.86 7.88 5.79
C SER A 454 13.82 6.93 6.53
N TYR A 455 15.05 7.38 6.80
CA TYR A 455 16.03 6.64 7.59
C TYR A 455 15.62 6.63 9.06
N ASP A 456 15.38 5.43 9.59
CA ASP A 456 15.14 5.22 11.01
C ASP A 456 16.45 4.85 11.70
N ASN A 457 16.89 5.71 12.61
CA ASN A 457 18.02 5.50 13.49
C ASN A 457 17.62 5.47 14.98
N SER A 458 16.36 5.13 15.25
CA SER A 458 15.84 5.05 16.61
C SER A 458 16.51 3.89 17.37
N SER A 459 16.72 4.09 18.68
CA SER A 459 17.41 3.15 19.55
C SER A 459 16.70 1.80 19.78
N LEU A 460 15.59 1.55 19.09
CA LEU A 460 14.70 0.40 19.30
C LEU A 460 14.77 -0.63 18.16
N GLY A 461 15.61 -0.43 17.13
CA GLY A 461 15.76 -1.34 16.01
C GLY A 461 17.13 -1.22 15.32
N ILE A 462 17.28 -1.93 14.21
CA ILE A 462 18.42 -1.77 13.30
C ILE A 462 18.16 -0.56 12.40
N ASN A 463 19.23 0.19 12.15
CA ASN A 463 19.20 1.29 11.21
C ASN A 463 18.71 0.81 9.84
N SER A 464 17.68 1.45 9.31
CA SER A 464 17.09 1.05 8.02
C SER A 464 16.27 2.16 7.40
N PHE A 465 16.02 2.03 6.09
CA PHE A 465 15.12 2.95 5.40
C PHE A 465 13.72 2.36 5.29
N SER A 466 12.71 3.22 5.38
CA SER A 466 11.32 2.85 5.12
C SER A 466 11.04 2.80 3.61
N GLY A 467 10.24 1.83 3.16
CA GLY A 467 9.80 1.73 1.76
C GLY A 467 8.83 2.84 1.35
N TYR A 468 8.20 3.47 2.33
CA TYR A 468 7.31 4.62 2.19
C TYR A 468 8.03 5.91 2.65
N LEU A 469 7.86 7.00 1.90
CA LEU A 469 8.57 8.26 2.15
C LEU A 469 7.65 9.33 2.74
N LEU A 470 7.95 9.72 3.97
CA LEU A 470 7.23 10.79 4.65
C LEU A 470 7.73 12.18 4.31
N LYS A 471 6.84 13.15 4.51
CA LYS A 471 7.19 14.58 4.55
C LYS A 471 7.93 14.95 5.84
N THR A 472 7.65 14.26 6.96
CA THR A 472 8.18 14.60 8.30
C THR A 472 8.97 13.43 8.91
N PRO A 473 10.14 13.68 9.54
CA PRO A 473 10.90 12.62 10.21
C PRO A 473 10.19 12.02 11.43
N GLY A 474 10.46 10.75 11.74
CA GLY A 474 10.29 10.19 13.08
C GLY A 474 9.02 9.40 13.37
N PHE A 475 8.07 9.27 12.44
CA PHE A 475 6.89 8.40 12.64
C PHE A 475 6.43 7.70 11.37
N ASN A 476 6.70 6.40 11.24
CA ASN A 476 6.40 5.60 10.05
C ASN A 476 5.28 4.57 10.32
N LEU A 477 4.04 4.99 10.62
CA LEU A 477 2.91 4.04 10.70
C LEU A 477 1.84 4.42 9.68
N LEU A 478 1.29 3.42 8.98
CA LEU A 478 0.17 3.56 8.05
C LEU A 478 -1.00 2.77 8.64
N ARG A 479 -2.11 3.44 8.96
CA ARG A 479 -3.25 2.84 9.66
C ARG A 479 -3.97 1.82 8.79
N SER A 480 -3.98 2.04 7.48
CA SER A 480 -4.62 1.13 6.51
C SER A 480 -3.83 -0.15 6.25
N HIS A 481 -2.57 -0.23 6.67
CA HIS A 481 -1.66 -1.34 6.36
C HIS A 481 -1.73 -1.73 4.87
N PRO A 482 -1.32 -0.87 3.93
CA PRO A 482 -1.43 -1.13 2.50
C PRO A 482 -0.60 -2.37 2.09
N ILE A 483 -1.01 -3.06 1.02
CA ILE A 483 -0.47 -4.38 0.67
C ILE A 483 1.03 -4.32 0.35
N GLU A 484 1.50 -3.21 -0.22
CA GLU A 484 2.87 -2.98 -0.66
C GLU A 484 3.90 -3.02 0.46
N PHE A 485 3.48 -2.83 1.71
CA PHE A 485 4.37 -2.71 2.86
C PHE A 485 4.07 -3.72 3.97
N PHE A 486 2.97 -4.47 3.87
CA PHE A 486 2.47 -5.31 4.96
C PHE A 486 1.99 -6.66 4.43
N THR A 487 2.87 -7.57 4.05
CA THR A 487 2.47 -8.92 3.59
C THR A 487 3.03 -10.05 4.44
N SER A 488 3.51 -9.79 5.67
CA SER A 488 4.03 -10.88 6.51
C SER A 488 2.92 -11.88 6.89
N GLY A 489 3.14 -13.17 6.65
CA GLY A 489 2.16 -14.22 6.90
C GLY A 489 2.67 -15.59 6.45
N LYS A 490 1.80 -16.60 6.48
CA LYS A 490 2.06 -18.01 6.14
C LYS A 490 2.37 -18.26 4.66
N LYS A 491 2.07 -17.30 3.78
CA LYS A 491 2.33 -17.35 2.33
C LYS A 491 1.58 -18.43 1.55
N ASN A 492 0.39 -18.82 2.00
CA ASN A 492 -0.47 -19.74 1.28
C ASN A 492 -1.26 -19.05 0.16
N TYR A 493 -1.51 -17.74 0.27
CA TYR A 493 -2.34 -16.96 -0.67
C TYR A 493 -1.62 -15.76 -1.29
N ILE A 494 -0.64 -15.18 -0.60
CA ILE A 494 0.18 -14.04 -1.02
C ILE A 494 1.65 -14.41 -0.93
N GLN A 495 2.34 -14.30 -2.05
CA GLN A 495 3.74 -14.70 -2.18
C GLN A 495 4.70 -13.54 -1.92
N ASP A 496 4.24 -12.29 -2.04
CA ASP A 496 5.03 -11.09 -1.75
C ASP A 496 5.53 -11.10 -0.31
N VAL A 497 6.77 -10.66 -0.06
CA VAL A 497 7.39 -10.67 1.28
C VAL A 497 7.53 -9.28 1.90
N SER A 498 7.04 -8.25 1.22
CA SER A 498 7.17 -6.84 1.54
C SER A 498 6.97 -6.49 3.02
N GLN A 499 7.88 -5.64 3.51
CA GLN A 499 7.84 -5.01 4.83
C GLN A 499 7.96 -3.50 4.67
N LEU A 500 7.40 -2.76 5.63
CA LEU A 500 7.55 -1.32 5.71
C LEU A 500 9.03 -0.89 5.77
N LYS A 501 9.87 -1.66 6.45
CA LYS A 501 11.33 -1.50 6.52
C LYS A 501 11.99 -2.83 6.20
N SER A 502 13.02 -2.79 5.36
CA SER A 502 13.72 -3.98 4.89
C SER A 502 15.11 -3.64 4.36
N HIS A 503 15.96 -4.65 4.23
CA HIS A 503 17.19 -4.54 3.44
C HIS A 503 16.92 -4.11 1.98
N LYS A 504 15.76 -4.45 1.41
CA LYS A 504 15.35 -4.00 0.07
C LYS A 504 15.19 -2.48 -0.01
N SER A 505 14.44 -1.89 0.92
CA SER A 505 14.28 -0.43 0.99
C SER A 505 15.58 0.28 1.35
N THR A 506 16.44 -0.32 2.18
CA THR A 506 17.79 0.18 2.47
C THR A 506 18.68 0.19 1.23
N TYR A 507 18.70 -0.89 0.45
CA TYR A 507 19.46 -0.98 -0.79
C TYR A 507 18.99 0.08 -1.80
N TYR A 508 17.68 0.18 -2.03
CA TYR A 508 17.09 1.18 -2.91
C TYR A 508 17.48 2.61 -2.50
N ALA A 509 17.47 2.91 -1.20
CA ALA A 509 17.90 4.20 -0.69
C ALA A 509 19.38 4.48 -0.97
N LEU A 510 20.26 3.53 -0.64
CA LEU A 510 21.71 3.69 -0.79
C LEU A 510 22.12 3.88 -2.25
N VAL A 511 21.58 3.07 -3.18
CA VAL A 511 21.81 3.24 -4.63
C VAL A 511 21.29 4.58 -5.12
N SER A 512 20.10 4.99 -4.68
CA SER A 512 19.54 6.30 -5.08
C SER A 512 20.43 7.45 -4.60
N LEU A 513 20.99 7.34 -3.38
CA LEU A 513 21.93 8.31 -2.84
C LEU A 513 23.26 8.31 -3.60
N GLU A 514 23.77 7.16 -3.99
CA GLU A 514 24.98 7.03 -4.81
C GLU A 514 24.78 7.69 -6.18
N ASN A 515 23.74 7.31 -6.91
CA ASN A 515 23.39 7.86 -8.23
C ASN A 515 23.24 9.39 -8.19
N MET A 516 22.67 9.94 -7.12
CA MET A 516 22.49 11.39 -6.97
C MET A 516 23.72 12.14 -6.42
N PHE A 517 24.86 11.46 -6.21
CA PHE A 517 26.06 12.01 -5.58
C PHE A 517 25.79 12.56 -4.15
N LYS A 518 24.96 11.84 -3.39
CA LYS A 518 24.49 12.19 -2.03
C LYS A 518 24.83 11.18 -0.95
N LEU A 519 25.47 10.07 -1.30
CA LEU A 519 25.90 9.09 -0.32
C LEU A 519 26.96 9.66 0.65
N ASP A 520 27.88 10.51 0.19
CA ASP A 520 28.83 11.25 1.03
C ASP A 520 28.12 12.16 2.06
N ASP A 521 27.14 12.94 1.59
CA ASP A 521 26.37 13.83 2.45
C ASP A 521 25.61 13.03 3.53
N PHE A 522 25.07 11.88 3.15
CA PHE A 522 24.43 10.96 4.09
C PHE A 522 25.43 10.36 5.09
N ALA A 523 26.58 9.88 4.62
CA ALA A 523 27.65 9.31 5.44
C ALA A 523 28.28 10.33 6.42
N SER A 524 28.19 11.63 6.10
CA SER A 524 28.59 12.69 7.02
C SER A 524 27.64 12.84 8.22
N ALA A 525 26.38 12.42 8.06
CA ALA A 525 25.34 12.52 9.07
C ALA A 525 25.11 11.20 9.82
N TYR A 526 25.38 10.06 9.18
CA TYR A 526 25.11 8.73 9.74
C TYR A 526 26.28 7.77 9.48
N ASN A 527 26.52 6.86 10.42
CA ASN A 527 27.63 5.94 10.35
C ASN A 527 27.32 4.72 9.47
N LEU A 528 27.80 4.72 8.23
CA LEU A 528 27.60 3.59 7.31
C LEU A 528 28.28 2.29 7.78
N MET A 529 29.35 2.37 8.58
CA MET A 529 29.98 1.18 9.16
C MET A 529 29.11 0.55 10.25
N GLU A 530 28.33 1.37 10.98
CA GLU A 530 27.35 0.88 11.94
C GLU A 530 26.21 0.15 11.22
N LEU A 531 25.65 0.76 10.17
CA LEU A 531 24.65 0.11 9.31
C LEU A 531 25.17 -1.21 8.71
N PHE A 532 26.41 -1.24 8.22
CA PHE A 532 27.06 -2.45 7.71
C PHE A 532 27.09 -3.57 8.75
N ASN A 533 27.54 -3.28 9.97
CA ASN A 533 27.61 -4.27 11.04
C ASN A 533 26.21 -4.75 11.45
N GLU A 534 25.25 -3.84 11.55
CA GLU A 534 23.87 -4.20 11.92
C GLU A 534 23.20 -5.09 10.86
N ILE A 535 23.49 -4.88 9.57
CA ILE A 535 23.02 -5.79 8.51
C ILE A 535 23.56 -7.20 8.75
N ILE A 536 24.85 -7.37 9.06
CA ILE A 536 25.44 -8.68 9.39
C ILE A 536 24.73 -9.32 10.59
N GLU A 537 24.41 -8.52 11.61
CA GLU A 537 23.71 -8.99 12.80
C GLU A 537 22.26 -9.46 12.55
N THR A 538 21.71 -9.27 11.35
CA THR A 538 20.41 -9.85 10.96
C THR A 538 20.48 -11.27 10.40
N GLN A 539 21.69 -11.82 10.25
CA GLN A 539 21.86 -13.22 9.85
C GLN A 539 21.35 -14.16 10.95
N PHE A 540 20.42 -15.04 10.60
CA PHE A 540 19.79 -15.96 11.53
C PHE A 540 20.65 -17.22 11.75
N LEU A 541 21.12 -17.44 12.98
CA LEU A 541 22.15 -18.46 13.29
C LEU A 541 21.70 -19.55 14.28
N ASN A 542 20.39 -19.85 14.35
CA ASN A 542 19.91 -20.99 15.13
C ASN A 542 19.74 -22.24 14.26
N TYR A 543 20.67 -23.19 14.37
CA TYR A 543 20.69 -24.44 13.60
C TYR A 543 19.49 -25.38 13.85
N SER A 544 18.66 -25.12 14.88
CA SER A 544 17.44 -25.89 15.13
C SER A 544 16.36 -25.62 14.08
N TYR A 545 16.46 -24.50 13.35
CA TYR A 545 15.54 -24.11 12.28
C TYR A 545 16.29 -24.21 10.94
N THR A 546 16.49 -25.43 10.45
CA THR A 546 17.38 -25.73 9.31
C THR A 546 17.00 -24.99 8.03
N GLU A 547 15.71 -24.69 7.83
CA GLU A 547 15.20 -23.99 6.65
C GLU A 547 15.50 -22.48 6.67
N ALA A 548 15.75 -21.91 7.85
CA ALA A 548 16.06 -20.48 8.04
C ALA A 548 17.54 -20.23 8.39
N PHE A 549 18.25 -21.24 8.89
CA PHE A 549 19.65 -21.12 9.34
C PHE A 549 20.57 -20.62 8.23
N GLY A 550 21.21 -19.47 8.47
CA GLY A 550 22.13 -18.80 7.54
C GLY A 550 21.49 -17.67 6.71
N GLY A 551 20.16 -17.63 6.61
CA GLY A 551 19.44 -16.57 5.91
C GLY A 551 19.31 -15.29 6.73
N PHE A 552 18.82 -14.21 6.10
CA PHE A 552 18.68 -12.90 6.73
C PHE A 552 17.21 -12.57 7.02
N THR A 553 16.97 -11.94 8.16
CA THR A 553 15.68 -11.29 8.44
C THR A 553 15.64 -9.91 7.75
N PRO A 554 14.46 -9.28 7.56
CA PRO A 554 14.35 -8.01 6.85
C PRO A 554 15.11 -6.84 7.52
N VAL A 555 15.03 -6.71 8.85
CA VAL A 555 15.67 -5.67 9.67
C VAL A 555 15.77 -6.07 11.17
N TYR A 556 15.67 -7.36 11.51
CA TYR A 556 15.65 -7.81 12.91
C TYR A 556 16.99 -8.41 13.31
N ARG A 557 17.61 -7.86 14.35
CA ARG A 557 18.82 -8.43 14.95
C ARG A 557 18.54 -9.87 15.37
N TYR A 558 19.47 -10.77 15.08
CA TYR A 558 19.38 -12.14 15.55
C TYR A 558 19.48 -12.19 17.08
N ASP A 559 18.42 -12.72 17.69
CA ASP A 559 18.36 -13.04 19.11
C ASP A 559 17.86 -14.48 19.27
N VAL A 560 18.67 -15.31 19.93
CA VAL A 560 18.35 -16.72 20.19
C VAL A 560 17.01 -16.86 20.95
N SER A 561 16.67 -15.90 21.82
CA SER A 561 15.42 -15.92 22.60
C SER A 561 14.17 -15.75 21.73
N GLN A 562 14.33 -15.16 20.53
CA GLN A 562 13.26 -14.90 19.57
C GLN A 562 13.33 -15.82 18.35
N SER A 563 14.09 -16.93 18.42
CA SER A 563 14.38 -17.76 17.24
C SER A 563 13.14 -18.24 16.49
N GLN A 564 12.05 -18.59 17.20
CA GLN A 564 10.80 -19.01 16.56
C GLN A 564 10.21 -17.89 15.70
N PHE A 565 10.11 -16.67 16.25
CA PHE A 565 9.62 -15.50 15.52
C PHE A 565 10.53 -15.15 14.34
N LEU A 566 11.84 -15.07 14.58
CA LEU A 566 12.82 -14.66 13.56
C LEU A 566 12.90 -15.67 12.42
N SER A 567 12.83 -16.97 12.69
CA SER A 567 12.87 -18.01 11.65
C SER A 567 11.75 -17.85 10.61
N LYS A 568 10.59 -17.33 11.03
CA LYS A 568 9.43 -17.06 10.16
C LYS A 568 9.52 -15.73 9.40
N LYS A 569 10.55 -14.94 9.67
CA LYS A 569 10.86 -13.67 8.98
C LYS A 569 12.05 -13.80 8.03
N VAL A 570 12.70 -14.96 7.98
CA VAL A 570 13.78 -15.23 7.02
C VAL A 570 13.16 -15.55 5.66
N PHE A 571 13.40 -14.67 4.69
CA PHE A 571 13.00 -14.87 3.30
C PHE A 571 14.21 -14.67 2.40
N PHE A 572 14.30 -15.47 1.34
CA PHE A 572 15.44 -15.45 0.42
C PHE A 572 15.75 -14.05 -0.15
N GLU A 573 14.71 -13.25 -0.46
CA GLU A 573 14.84 -11.87 -0.94
C GLU A 573 15.70 -11.01 0.01
N TYR A 574 15.53 -11.15 1.32
CA TYR A 574 16.26 -10.33 2.29
C TYR A 574 17.73 -10.71 2.41
N SER A 575 18.09 -11.96 2.15
CA SER A 575 19.50 -12.35 2.02
C SER A 575 20.14 -11.67 0.82
N TYR A 576 19.46 -11.63 -0.33
CA TYR A 576 19.98 -10.95 -1.53
C TYR A 576 20.23 -9.47 -1.27
N TYR A 577 19.24 -8.74 -0.76
CA TYR A 577 19.40 -7.31 -0.51
C TYR A 577 20.33 -6.99 0.66
N ALA A 578 20.51 -7.90 1.63
CA ALA A 578 21.54 -7.74 2.65
C ALA A 578 22.93 -7.75 2.03
N ILE A 579 23.26 -8.74 1.21
CA ILE A 579 24.57 -8.82 0.55
C ILE A 579 24.79 -7.64 -0.41
N GLN A 580 23.75 -7.21 -1.15
CA GLN A 580 23.79 -5.99 -1.97
C GLN A 580 24.14 -4.74 -1.17
N CYS A 581 23.51 -4.55 0.00
CA CYS A 581 23.85 -3.43 0.88
C CYS A 581 25.29 -3.51 1.39
N LEU A 582 25.74 -4.70 1.81
CA LEU A 582 27.10 -4.90 2.31
C LEU A 582 28.15 -4.58 1.23
N GLU A 583 27.93 -5.04 0.00
CA GLU A 583 28.83 -4.76 -1.12
C GLU A 583 28.88 -3.26 -1.42
N LEU A 584 27.73 -2.59 -1.56
CA LEU A 584 27.66 -1.15 -1.83
C LEU A 584 28.38 -0.34 -0.75
N ILE A 585 28.09 -0.61 0.52
CA ILE A 585 28.72 0.11 1.64
C ILE A 585 30.23 -0.18 1.67
N SER A 586 30.64 -1.43 1.43
CA SER A 586 32.06 -1.79 1.44
C SER A 586 32.86 -1.10 0.34
N ASN A 587 32.28 -0.98 -0.86
CA ASN A 587 32.87 -0.26 -1.99
C ASN A 587 32.99 1.23 -1.67
N PHE A 588 31.92 1.84 -1.16
CA PHE A 588 31.91 3.25 -0.77
C PHE A 588 32.94 3.58 0.32
N LEU A 589 33.06 2.72 1.34
CA LEU A 589 34.04 2.88 2.42
C LEU A 589 35.48 2.50 2.02
N GLY A 590 35.69 1.97 0.82
CA GLY A 590 37.01 1.56 0.34
C GLY A 590 37.61 0.38 1.12
N LEU A 591 36.78 -0.58 1.54
CA LEU A 591 37.23 -1.74 2.32
C LEU A 591 38.01 -2.78 1.49
N GLY A 592 37.96 -2.67 0.15
CA GLY A 592 38.62 -3.59 -0.78
C GLY A 592 37.86 -4.92 -0.93
N ASP A 593 38.56 -5.99 -1.32
CA ASP A 593 37.99 -7.33 -1.35
C ASP A 593 37.62 -7.78 0.07
N VAL A 594 36.36 -7.58 0.46
CA VAL A 594 35.90 -7.83 1.82
C VAL A 594 35.73 -9.32 2.06
N ASN A 595 36.51 -9.84 3.00
CA ASN A 595 36.22 -11.11 3.66
C ASN A 595 35.16 -10.85 4.74
N TYR A 596 33.88 -11.02 4.41
CA TYR A 596 32.75 -10.74 5.31
C TYR A 596 32.81 -11.56 6.60
N SER A 597 33.43 -12.74 6.57
CA SER A 597 33.70 -13.54 7.77
C SER A 597 34.53 -12.78 8.82
N SER A 598 35.39 -11.86 8.40
CA SER A 598 36.18 -11.01 9.31
C SER A 598 35.32 -9.98 10.06
N TYR A 599 34.12 -9.72 9.54
CA TYR A 599 33.12 -8.82 10.12
C TYR A 599 31.97 -9.58 10.83
N GLY A 600 32.07 -10.91 10.93
CA GLY A 600 31.13 -11.74 11.68
C GLY A 600 30.04 -12.42 10.84
N LEU A 601 30.07 -12.29 9.50
CA LEU A 601 29.17 -13.05 8.63
C LEU A 601 29.56 -14.53 8.62
N ASP A 602 28.62 -15.44 8.88
CA ASP A 602 28.82 -16.87 8.65
C ASP A 602 28.50 -17.20 7.18
N GLU A 603 29.51 -17.04 6.31
CA GLU A 603 29.38 -17.29 4.87
C GLU A 603 29.01 -18.75 4.56
N ILE A 604 29.45 -19.70 5.39
CA ILE A 604 29.15 -21.13 5.21
C ILE A 604 27.68 -21.39 5.53
N ALA A 605 27.14 -20.79 6.60
CA ALA A 605 25.73 -20.89 6.91
C ALA A 605 24.87 -20.30 5.78
N LEU A 606 25.22 -19.11 5.28
CA LEU A 606 24.51 -18.48 4.16
C LEU A 606 24.58 -19.34 2.89
N PHE A 607 25.75 -19.88 2.55
CA PHE A 607 25.90 -20.80 1.43
C PHE A 607 24.97 -22.02 1.56
N ASN A 608 24.93 -22.65 2.74
CA ASN A 608 24.05 -23.80 2.98
C ASN A 608 22.56 -23.42 2.92
N PHE A 609 22.17 -22.22 3.39
CA PHE A 609 20.81 -21.69 3.24
C PHE A 609 20.41 -21.55 1.78
N ILE A 610 21.32 -21.05 0.93
CA ILE A 610 21.11 -20.94 -0.52
C ILE A 610 20.98 -22.33 -1.13
N GLU A 611 21.93 -23.23 -0.88
CA GLU A 611 21.94 -24.59 -1.44
C GLU A 611 20.71 -25.40 -1.04
N GLY A 612 20.18 -25.22 0.17
CA GLY A 612 18.97 -25.88 0.64
C GLY A 612 17.70 -25.54 -0.16
N GLN A 613 17.74 -24.47 -0.97
CA GLN A 613 16.63 -24.01 -1.82
C GLN A 613 16.86 -24.24 -3.31
N VAL A 614 18.02 -24.77 -3.69
CA VAL A 614 18.34 -25.10 -5.08
C VAL A 614 17.65 -26.39 -5.49
N VAL A 615 16.92 -26.33 -6.60
CA VAL A 615 16.39 -27.51 -7.27
C VAL A 615 17.34 -27.88 -8.40
N GLU A 616 17.99 -29.04 -8.27
CA GLU A 616 18.83 -29.60 -9.32
C GLU A 616 18.32 -30.99 -9.73
N ASN A 617 18.06 -31.17 -11.02
CA ASN A 617 17.77 -32.47 -11.62
C ASN A 617 18.69 -32.75 -12.82
N SER A 618 18.34 -33.72 -13.67
CA SER A 618 19.17 -34.07 -14.83
C SER A 618 19.19 -33.01 -15.93
N GLN A 619 18.21 -32.10 -15.96
CA GLN A 619 18.03 -31.08 -17.01
C GLN A 619 18.22 -29.64 -16.51
N TYR A 620 17.82 -29.34 -15.28
CA TYR A 620 17.66 -27.97 -14.78
C TYR A 620 18.37 -27.74 -13.45
N ILE A 621 18.86 -26.51 -13.26
CA ILE A 621 19.24 -25.90 -11.99
C ILE A 621 18.50 -24.58 -11.90
N PHE A 622 17.76 -24.37 -10.82
CA PHE A 622 17.10 -23.11 -10.50
C PHE A 622 16.89 -23.01 -8.99
N LEU A 623 16.63 -21.81 -8.50
CA LEU A 623 16.21 -21.62 -7.12
C LEU A 623 14.69 -21.62 -7.02
N ASN A 624 14.17 -22.36 -6.05
CA ASN A 624 12.73 -22.41 -5.78
C ASN A 624 12.50 -22.01 -4.32
N PRO A 625 12.03 -20.78 -4.03
CA PRO A 625 11.71 -20.42 -2.67
C PRO A 625 10.54 -21.26 -2.16
N GLN A 626 10.49 -21.51 -0.85
CA GLN A 626 9.45 -22.35 -0.25
C GLN A 626 8.02 -21.81 -0.41
N TYR A 627 7.88 -20.51 -0.66
CA TYR A 627 6.61 -19.78 -0.62
C TYR A 627 6.09 -19.36 -2.01
N SER A 628 6.78 -19.72 -3.10
CA SER A 628 6.29 -19.47 -4.45
C SER A 628 6.74 -20.57 -5.40
N SER A 629 5.87 -20.92 -6.35
CA SER A 629 6.18 -21.84 -7.45
C SER A 629 5.96 -21.20 -8.81
N SER A 630 5.80 -19.87 -8.89
CA SER A 630 5.70 -19.18 -10.18
C SER A 630 7.06 -19.18 -10.87
N ILE A 631 7.04 -19.25 -12.19
CA ILE A 631 8.26 -19.26 -13.01
C ILE A 631 9.00 -17.92 -12.89
N GLU A 632 8.25 -16.82 -12.80
CA GLU A 632 8.79 -15.46 -12.66
C GLU A 632 9.59 -15.32 -11.37
N THR A 633 9.05 -15.82 -10.24
CA THR A 633 9.75 -15.80 -8.97
C THR A 633 10.94 -16.75 -8.97
N GLN A 634 10.83 -17.93 -9.60
CA GLN A 634 11.97 -18.85 -9.75
C GLN A 634 13.11 -18.23 -10.57
N LEU A 635 12.81 -17.51 -11.66
CA LEU A 635 13.81 -16.81 -12.46
C LEU A 635 14.47 -15.67 -11.66
N GLU A 636 13.67 -14.82 -11.02
CA GLU A 636 14.17 -13.75 -10.13
C GLU A 636 15.10 -14.31 -9.05
N TYR A 637 14.71 -15.40 -8.40
CA TYR A 637 15.46 -15.93 -7.27
C TYR A 637 16.67 -16.76 -7.72
N THR A 638 16.61 -17.32 -8.93
CA THR A 638 17.78 -17.91 -9.59
C THR A 638 18.82 -16.82 -9.88
N TYR A 639 18.40 -15.64 -10.33
CA TYR A 639 19.29 -14.48 -10.46
C TYR A 639 19.89 -14.07 -9.11
N TYR A 640 19.07 -13.95 -8.05
CA TYR A 640 19.53 -13.63 -6.69
C TYR A 640 20.54 -14.65 -6.15
N MET A 641 20.29 -15.95 -6.36
CA MET A 641 21.23 -17.03 -6.02
C MET A 641 22.59 -16.83 -6.72
N ILE A 642 22.57 -16.67 -8.04
CA ILE A 642 23.79 -16.52 -8.84
C ILE A 642 24.58 -15.31 -8.36
N TRP A 643 23.89 -14.19 -8.15
CA TRP A 643 24.51 -12.95 -7.72
C TRP A 643 25.17 -13.10 -6.34
N MET A 644 24.45 -13.63 -5.34
CA MET A 644 25.01 -13.85 -3.99
C MET A 644 26.19 -14.82 -4.01
N LEU A 645 26.08 -15.95 -4.72
CA LEU A 645 27.18 -16.91 -4.81
C LEU A 645 28.41 -16.31 -5.52
N LYS A 646 28.22 -15.39 -6.46
CA LYS A 646 29.33 -14.64 -7.08
C LYS A 646 29.96 -13.63 -6.12
N ALA A 647 29.15 -12.86 -5.40
CA ALA A 647 29.62 -11.90 -4.40
C ALA A 647 30.42 -12.58 -3.27
N LEU A 648 30.04 -13.81 -2.91
CA LEU A 648 30.77 -14.63 -1.93
C LEU A 648 31.96 -15.41 -2.53
N ASN A 649 32.19 -15.34 -3.85
CA ASN A 649 33.17 -16.15 -4.57
C ASN A 649 32.98 -17.68 -4.38
N LEU A 650 31.72 -18.12 -4.31
CA LEU A 650 31.29 -19.51 -4.11
C LEU A 650 30.48 -20.08 -5.30
N PHE A 651 30.35 -19.33 -6.40
CA PHE A 651 29.57 -19.78 -7.55
C PHE A 651 30.23 -20.97 -8.27
N ASN A 652 29.59 -22.13 -8.18
CA ASN A 652 30.02 -23.37 -8.83
C ASN A 652 28.81 -24.20 -9.27
N LYS A 653 28.09 -23.76 -10.31
CA LYS A 653 26.89 -24.41 -10.84
C LYS A 653 27.02 -24.76 -12.31
N ASP A 654 26.30 -25.78 -12.76
CA ASP A 654 26.25 -26.19 -14.17
C ASP A 654 25.49 -25.14 -15.01
N LEU A 655 26.26 -24.38 -15.78
CA LEU A 655 25.73 -23.32 -16.65
C LEU A 655 24.76 -23.85 -17.71
N GLN A 656 24.94 -25.07 -18.20
CA GLN A 656 24.07 -25.63 -19.23
C GLN A 656 22.70 -25.98 -18.64
N LYS A 657 22.63 -26.46 -17.40
CA LYS A 657 21.35 -26.73 -16.74
C LYS A 657 20.57 -25.45 -16.42
N ILE A 658 21.26 -24.38 -16.01
CA ILE A 658 20.65 -23.06 -15.82
C ILE A 658 20.13 -22.53 -17.17
N LYS A 659 20.95 -22.65 -18.23
CA LYS A 659 20.57 -22.27 -19.58
C LYS A 659 19.30 -23.01 -20.06
N ASN A 660 19.26 -24.33 -19.89
CA ASN A 660 18.10 -25.15 -20.26
C ASN A 660 16.83 -24.73 -19.51
N PHE A 661 16.95 -24.35 -18.23
CA PHE A 661 15.83 -23.88 -17.42
C PHE A 661 15.26 -22.59 -18.01
N ILE A 662 16.11 -21.62 -18.37
CA ILE A 662 15.68 -20.36 -18.98
C ILE A 662 15.01 -20.63 -20.34
N GLU A 663 15.69 -21.34 -21.25
CA GLU A 663 15.18 -21.61 -22.61
C GLU A 663 13.83 -22.33 -22.62
N SER A 664 13.51 -23.10 -21.57
CA SER A 664 12.24 -23.82 -21.44
C SER A 664 11.10 -22.97 -20.85
N ASN A 665 11.41 -21.77 -20.32
CA ASN A 665 10.49 -20.99 -19.49
C ASN A 665 10.39 -19.49 -19.86
N VAL A 666 11.13 -19.01 -20.87
CA VAL A 666 10.98 -17.63 -21.36
C VAL A 666 9.53 -17.40 -21.83
N ASP A 667 8.89 -16.39 -21.27
CA ASP A 667 7.52 -15.98 -21.60
C ASP A 667 7.49 -14.53 -22.11
N TYR A 668 7.14 -14.35 -23.38
CA TYR A 668 7.06 -13.03 -24.04
C TYR A 668 5.74 -12.29 -23.77
N THR A 669 4.92 -12.77 -22.84
CA THR A 669 3.74 -12.05 -22.34
C THR A 669 3.99 -11.37 -20.98
N ASN A 670 5.17 -11.60 -20.38
CA ASN A 670 5.54 -11.16 -19.04
C ASN A 670 6.94 -10.53 -19.01
N ILE A 671 7.01 -9.22 -18.74
CA ILE A 671 8.27 -8.47 -18.81
C ILE A 671 9.25 -8.85 -17.68
N LYS A 672 8.73 -9.27 -16.52
CA LYS A 672 9.55 -9.73 -15.38
C LYS A 672 10.29 -11.02 -15.74
N ASN A 673 9.60 -11.95 -16.40
CA ASN A 673 10.16 -13.21 -16.89
C ASN A 673 11.34 -12.95 -17.85
N ILE A 674 11.13 -12.10 -18.87
CA ILE A 674 12.16 -11.72 -19.82
C ILE A 674 13.33 -11.04 -19.12
N TYR A 675 13.05 -10.07 -18.24
CA TYR A 675 14.09 -9.29 -17.56
C TYR A 675 15.03 -10.19 -16.75
N TYR A 676 14.50 -11.07 -15.89
CA TYR A 676 15.38 -11.95 -15.09
C TYR A 676 16.07 -13.03 -15.94
N SER A 677 15.43 -13.50 -17.01
CA SER A 677 16.10 -14.35 -18.01
C SER A 677 17.30 -13.64 -18.64
N PHE A 678 17.14 -12.36 -19.01
CA PHE A 678 18.19 -11.50 -19.54
C PHE A 678 19.31 -11.29 -18.51
N LYS A 679 18.99 -10.92 -17.26
CA LYS A 679 19.97 -10.72 -16.19
C LYS A 679 20.79 -11.97 -15.90
N ILE A 680 20.17 -13.15 -15.90
CA ILE A 680 20.90 -14.42 -15.73
C ILE A 680 21.84 -14.67 -16.93
N SER A 681 21.37 -14.44 -18.16
CA SER A 681 22.20 -14.60 -19.35
C SER A 681 23.39 -13.63 -19.36
N GLU A 682 23.18 -12.39 -18.92
CA GLU A 682 24.21 -11.35 -18.81
C GLU A 682 25.25 -11.72 -17.75
N ILE A 683 24.83 -11.99 -16.51
CA ILE A 683 25.75 -12.25 -15.41
C ILE A 683 26.56 -13.54 -15.62
N LEU A 684 26.06 -14.52 -16.38
CA LEU A 684 26.74 -15.80 -16.65
C LEU A 684 27.37 -15.91 -18.06
N ASP A 685 27.26 -14.89 -18.93
CA ASP A 685 27.63 -14.96 -20.37
C ASP A 685 27.05 -16.20 -21.09
N LEU A 686 25.76 -16.51 -20.88
CA LEU A 686 25.11 -17.69 -21.50
C LEU A 686 24.80 -17.51 -22.99
N ARG A 687 24.84 -16.27 -23.47
CA ARG A 687 24.57 -15.85 -24.85
C ARG A 687 23.23 -16.38 -25.37
N LEU A 688 22.18 -16.22 -24.57
CA LEU A 688 20.82 -16.53 -24.99
C LEU A 688 20.38 -15.62 -26.14
N SER A 689 19.61 -16.18 -27.06
CA SER A 689 18.95 -15.42 -28.13
C SER A 689 17.51 -15.15 -27.72
N PHE A 690 17.18 -13.89 -27.49
CA PHE A 690 15.82 -13.44 -27.21
C PHE A 690 15.15 -12.97 -28.49
N ASP A 691 13.84 -13.18 -28.60
CA ASP A 691 13.01 -12.63 -29.67
C ASP A 691 12.84 -11.13 -29.47
N ALA A 692 13.65 -10.33 -30.18
CA ALA A 692 13.64 -8.89 -30.05
C ALA A 692 12.31 -8.26 -30.51
N GLU A 693 11.65 -8.84 -31.52
CA GLU A 693 10.36 -8.35 -32.02
C GLU A 693 9.27 -8.59 -30.97
N GLY A 694 9.20 -9.81 -30.42
CA GLY A 694 8.27 -10.13 -29.34
C GLY A 694 8.46 -9.28 -28.08
N VAL A 695 9.71 -8.96 -27.70
CA VAL A 695 9.99 -8.05 -26.58
C VAL A 695 9.54 -6.62 -26.89
N GLN A 696 9.75 -6.15 -28.13
CA GLN A 696 9.30 -4.82 -28.53
C GLN A 696 7.77 -4.70 -28.46
N GLU A 697 7.06 -5.68 -29.04
CA GLU A 697 5.60 -5.75 -29.01
C GLU A 697 5.07 -5.78 -27.58
N LEU A 698 5.70 -6.55 -26.69
CA LEU A 698 5.31 -6.60 -25.28
C LEU A 698 5.46 -5.24 -24.59
N VAL A 699 6.61 -4.56 -24.75
CA VAL A 699 6.85 -3.24 -24.14
C VAL A 699 5.78 -2.23 -24.56
N GLN A 700 5.37 -2.27 -25.83
CA GLN A 700 4.30 -1.43 -26.34
C GLN A 700 2.94 -1.83 -25.77
N ALA A 701 2.66 -3.13 -25.65
CA ALA A 701 1.40 -3.65 -25.15
C ALA A 701 1.19 -3.41 -23.66
N ILE A 702 2.25 -3.39 -22.85
CA ILE A 702 2.15 -3.20 -21.39
C ILE A 702 2.22 -1.74 -20.96
N TYR A 703 2.52 -0.81 -21.87
CA TYR A 703 2.54 0.61 -21.55
C TYR A 703 1.13 1.19 -21.48
N SER A 704 0.84 1.95 -20.43
CA SER A 704 -0.43 2.65 -20.26
C SER A 704 -0.26 4.16 -20.40
N GLU A 705 -0.87 4.76 -21.42
CA GLU A 705 -0.91 6.22 -21.57
C GLU A 705 -1.70 6.92 -20.46
N GLN A 706 -2.69 6.23 -19.87
CA GLN A 706 -3.52 6.78 -18.82
C GLN A 706 -2.73 6.97 -17.52
N THR A 707 -1.95 5.97 -17.12
CA THR A 707 -1.16 6.01 -15.88
C THR A 707 0.26 6.49 -16.11
N ARG A 708 0.75 6.48 -17.37
CA ARG A 708 2.14 6.70 -17.76
C ARG A 708 3.10 5.78 -17.02
N GLU A 709 2.67 4.54 -16.85
CA GLU A 709 3.43 3.44 -16.24
C GLU A 709 3.29 2.19 -17.09
N PHE A 710 4.06 1.16 -16.72
CA PHE A 710 4.00 -0.14 -17.36
C PHE A 710 3.34 -1.18 -16.46
N TYR A 711 2.48 -1.98 -17.07
CA TYR A 711 2.04 -3.25 -16.50
C TYR A 711 3.18 -4.29 -16.55
N VAL A 712 3.11 -5.29 -15.67
CA VAL A 712 4.04 -6.43 -15.71
C VAL A 712 3.71 -7.38 -16.87
N THR A 713 2.45 -7.46 -17.24
CA THR A 713 1.89 -8.41 -18.20
C THR A 713 0.89 -7.74 -19.13
N SER A 714 0.65 -8.36 -20.29
CA SER A 714 -0.29 -7.86 -21.32
C SER A 714 -1.78 -7.95 -20.95
N ASP A 715 -2.13 -8.61 -19.84
CA ASP A 715 -3.48 -8.68 -19.28
C ASP A 715 -3.81 -7.52 -18.31
N HIS A 716 -2.85 -6.61 -18.11
CA HIS A 716 -3.00 -5.34 -17.38
C HIS A 716 -3.50 -5.47 -15.93
N GLN A 717 -3.06 -6.53 -15.24
CA GLN A 717 -3.47 -6.78 -13.84
C GLN A 717 -2.61 -6.08 -12.78
N GLU A 718 -1.33 -5.81 -13.07
CA GLU A 718 -0.38 -5.25 -12.09
C GLU A 718 0.56 -4.24 -12.76
N ILE A 719 0.68 -3.03 -12.19
CA ILE A 719 1.72 -2.04 -12.54
C ILE A 719 2.84 -2.15 -11.51
N SER A 720 4.08 -2.15 -12.00
CA SER A 720 5.26 -2.06 -11.15
C SER A 720 6.20 -0.98 -11.69
N HIS A 721 6.63 -0.08 -10.80
CA HIS A 721 7.59 0.99 -11.15
C HIS A 721 8.88 0.42 -11.72
N GLU A 722 9.35 -0.72 -11.20
CA GLU A 722 10.62 -1.33 -11.61
C GLU A 722 10.66 -1.70 -13.09
N VAL A 723 9.50 -1.92 -13.72
CA VAL A 723 9.42 -2.24 -15.15
C VAL A 723 10.06 -1.14 -16.01
N PHE A 724 9.94 0.13 -15.62
CA PHE A 724 10.62 1.21 -16.33
C PHE A 724 12.14 1.04 -16.30
N LEU A 725 12.71 0.70 -15.15
CA LEU A 725 14.14 0.42 -15.01
C LEU A 725 14.54 -0.84 -15.78
N TRP A 726 13.74 -1.91 -15.72
CA TRP A 726 14.02 -3.16 -16.44
C TRP A 726 14.11 -2.94 -17.95
N ILE A 727 13.17 -2.18 -18.51
CA ILE A 727 13.18 -1.81 -19.93
C ILE A 727 14.38 -0.93 -20.24
N CYS A 728 14.72 0.03 -19.38
CA CYS A 728 15.91 0.87 -19.50
C CYS A 728 17.21 0.04 -19.54
N GLU A 729 17.39 -0.91 -18.61
CA GLU A 729 18.55 -1.80 -18.58
C GLU A 729 18.64 -2.68 -19.83
N MET A 730 17.54 -3.30 -20.23
CA MET A 730 17.51 -4.10 -21.46
C MET A 730 17.81 -3.24 -22.70
N ALA A 731 17.34 -1.99 -22.75
CA ALA A 731 17.60 -1.09 -23.86
C ALA A 731 19.07 -0.61 -23.91
N LYS A 732 19.69 -0.32 -22.76
CA LYS A 732 21.08 0.17 -22.70
C LYS A 732 22.11 -0.95 -22.88
N ASN A 733 21.89 -2.10 -22.22
CA ASN A 733 22.91 -3.14 -22.06
C ASN A 733 22.77 -4.31 -23.04
N SER A 734 21.68 -4.38 -23.81
CA SER A 734 21.41 -5.56 -24.64
C SER A 734 21.38 -5.28 -26.15
N LYS A 735 21.65 -6.35 -26.93
CA LYS A 735 21.30 -6.48 -28.35
C LYS A 735 19.84 -6.94 -28.55
N ILE A 736 19.04 -7.08 -27.49
CA ILE A 736 17.58 -7.24 -27.56
C ILE A 736 17.10 -5.87 -28.03
N GLY A 737 17.01 -5.72 -29.35
CA GLY A 737 16.88 -4.43 -30.00
C GLY A 737 15.73 -3.64 -29.42
N ILE A 738 16.04 -2.66 -28.58
CA ILE A 738 15.22 -1.48 -28.39
C ILE A 738 16.08 -0.41 -29.05
N GLU A 739 15.79 -0.09 -30.32
CA GLU A 739 16.61 0.84 -31.11
C GLU A 739 16.64 2.22 -30.45
N ALA A 740 17.56 2.44 -29.52
CA ALA A 740 17.79 3.71 -28.86
C ALA A 740 18.88 4.48 -29.61
N ASN A 741 18.45 5.31 -30.57
CA ASN A 741 19.33 6.29 -31.19
C ASN A 741 19.40 7.53 -30.27
N TYR A 742 20.53 7.70 -29.60
CA TYR A 742 20.85 8.94 -28.91
C TYR A 742 21.56 9.87 -29.90
N LEU A 743 21.06 11.09 -30.05
CA LEU A 743 21.79 12.15 -30.74
C LEU A 743 22.97 12.54 -29.84
N ASP A 744 24.19 12.23 -30.29
CA ASP A 744 25.41 12.81 -29.71
C ASP A 744 25.29 14.35 -29.79
N VAL A 745 25.28 15.03 -28.64
CA VAL A 745 25.42 16.50 -28.54
C VAL A 745 26.74 16.84 -27.87
#